data_AF-A0AAQ6AA13-F1
#
_entry.id   AF-A0AAQ6AA13-F1
#
_cell.length_a   1.000
_cell.length_b   1.000
_cell.length_c   1.000
_cell.angle_alpha   90.00
_cell.angle_beta   90.00
_cell.angle_gamma   90.00
#
_symmetry.space_group_name_H-M   'P 1'
#
loop_
_entity.id
_entity.type
_entity.pdbx_description
1 polymer ?
#
loop_
_entity_poly.entity_id
_entity_poly.type
_entity_poly.pdbx_seq_one_letter_code
_entity_poly.pdbx_strand_id
1 'polypeptide(L)'
;MSSVDLEKLKMTCGGRAMAVLTSGGDAQGMNAAVRAVTRMGIYVGAKVYLIYEGYQGLVDGGDNIKLAHWHSVTNIIQLGGTIIGSARCKAFTTREGRLAAAFNLVQKGITNLCVCGGDGSLTGANIFRTEWSSLLDELVQKGRITDTLSKQHNHLNIVGLVGSIDNDFCGTDMTIGADSALHRIMEIIDAIMTTAQSHQRTFVLEVMGRHCGYLALVSALASGADWLFIPEAPPQEGWEDRMCARLETSRIKGSRLNIIIIAEGAIDRNGKPISSTYVKDLVVKRLNYDTRVTVLGHVQRGGTPSAFDRILSSKLGVEAVIALMEASPDTPACVIGLSGNHAVRLPLMECVEMTKLVQTAMNEKRFDEAVKLRGGSFENNWNIYNLSHTHIHNFAVAILNVGAPAAGMNAAVRSAVRLALAHGHKVYGVHDGFQGLANGAVFEMEWHTVAGWTGQGSSLLGTKRTLPSKLLEKIAENITKFNISALLVIGGFEAYRGVLELFEARGHYDELCIPMCVIPATISNNVPGTDFSLGADTAVNAAMEGCDKIKQSASGTKRRVFVVETMGGYCGYLATSTGIAVGADAAYIFEDPINIHDLKTNVEHLAEKMKKDIQRGLVLRNEKCHEYYTTDFIHRLYSSEGKGIFDCRVNVLGHLQQGGAPSPFDRNYGTKLGVRAIQWISKKLTEHFRQGRVFANSPETASVLTLKRKVISFVPVTELKDQTDFEHRMPKVQWWYNLRTMLRMLAKYQTSFCDYVPGEIEHVTRLSVIEAKAH
;
A
#
# COMPACT_ATOMS: atom_id res chain seq x y z
N MET A 1 -27.29 -3.82 -12.40
CA MET A 1 -26.79 -3.02 -11.27
C MET A 1 -27.34 -1.62 -11.42
N SER A 2 -28.22 -1.17 -10.52
CA SER A 2 -28.78 0.19 -10.60
C SER A 2 -27.75 1.19 -10.09
N SER A 3 -27.21 2.02 -10.99
CA SER A 3 -26.42 3.20 -10.63
C SER A 3 -27.24 4.05 -9.65
N VAL A 4 -26.73 4.23 -8.43
CA VAL A 4 -27.40 5.09 -7.44
C VAL A 4 -27.11 6.53 -7.83
N ASP A 5 -28.14 7.26 -8.24
CA ASP A 5 -28.03 8.69 -8.58
C ASP A 5 -27.66 9.51 -7.32
N LEU A 6 -26.73 10.47 -7.46
CA LEU A 6 -26.34 11.36 -6.36
C LEU A 6 -27.55 12.10 -5.79
N GLU A 7 -28.48 12.51 -6.66
CA GLU A 7 -29.69 13.21 -6.23
C GLU A 7 -30.59 12.27 -5.42
N LYS A 8 -30.68 11.00 -5.82
CA LYS A 8 -31.41 9.97 -5.07
C LYS A 8 -30.77 9.73 -3.70
N LEU A 9 -29.44 9.62 -3.62
CA LEU A 9 -28.70 9.54 -2.36
C LEU A 9 -28.92 10.77 -1.48
N LYS A 10 -28.81 11.99 -2.02
CA LYS A 10 -29.05 13.22 -1.25
C LYS A 10 -30.50 13.33 -0.76
N MET A 11 -31.46 12.89 -1.56
CA MET A 11 -32.89 12.88 -1.21
C MET A 11 -33.22 11.81 -0.17
N THR A 12 -32.60 10.63 -0.22
CA THR A 12 -32.83 9.55 0.76
C THR A 12 -32.02 9.71 2.06
N CYS A 13 -30.86 10.36 1.99
CA CYS A 13 -29.94 10.56 3.11
C CYS A 13 -30.09 11.92 3.80
N GLY A 14 -30.77 12.88 3.15
CA GLY A 14 -30.99 14.22 3.66
C GLY A 14 -31.57 14.21 5.08
N GLY A 15 -30.76 14.66 6.04
CA GLY A 15 -31.18 14.77 7.44
C GLY A 15 -30.93 13.53 8.31
N ARG A 16 -30.44 12.41 7.77
CA ARG A 16 -29.97 11.27 8.58
C ARG A 16 -28.77 11.70 9.42
N ALA A 17 -28.71 11.28 10.68
CA ALA A 17 -27.56 11.55 11.55
C ALA A 17 -26.65 10.32 11.65
N MET A 18 -25.36 10.57 11.53
CA MET A 18 -24.30 9.58 11.65
C MET A 18 -23.19 10.07 12.55
N ALA A 19 -22.43 9.16 13.14
CA ALA A 19 -21.27 9.50 13.95
C ALA A 19 -20.05 8.68 13.59
N VAL A 20 -18.86 9.24 13.84
CA VAL A 20 -17.59 8.55 13.72
C VAL A 20 -16.81 8.64 15.04
N LEU A 21 -16.24 7.52 15.45
CA LEU A 21 -15.36 7.43 16.62
C LEU A 21 -14.10 6.63 16.29
N THR A 22 -13.00 6.94 16.98
CA THR A 22 -11.79 6.12 16.97
C THR A 22 -11.62 5.44 18.33
N SER A 23 -11.33 4.14 18.33
CA SER A 23 -11.20 3.35 19.56
C SER A 23 -10.07 2.34 19.46
N GLY A 24 -9.43 2.03 20.59
CA GLY A 24 -8.29 1.12 20.66
C GLY A 24 -6.95 1.87 20.56
N GLY A 25 -5.89 1.13 20.23
CA GLY A 25 -4.58 1.75 19.96
C GLY A 25 -4.65 2.58 18.69
N ASP A 26 -4.07 3.77 18.69
CA ASP A 26 -4.02 4.62 17.52
C ASP A 26 -3.12 4.02 16.43
N ALA A 27 -3.43 4.40 15.19
CA ALA A 27 -2.70 4.01 13.99
C ALA A 27 -2.67 5.17 13.01
N GLN A 28 -1.55 5.35 12.32
CA GLN A 28 -1.38 6.43 11.36
C GLN A 28 -2.36 6.23 10.20
N GLY A 29 -3.20 7.23 9.91
CA GLY A 29 -4.23 7.15 8.88
C GLY A 29 -5.66 7.23 9.43
N MET A 30 -5.86 7.03 10.74
CA MET A 30 -7.17 7.24 11.38
C MET A 30 -7.76 8.63 11.11
N ASN A 31 -6.93 9.68 11.12
CA ASN A 31 -7.36 11.03 10.74
C ASN A 31 -7.83 11.15 9.28
N ALA A 32 -7.20 10.41 8.36
CA ALA A 32 -7.62 10.38 6.97
C ALA A 32 -8.97 9.66 6.82
N ALA A 33 -9.21 8.60 7.59
CA ALA A 33 -10.50 7.90 7.66
C ALA A 33 -11.61 8.81 8.23
N VAL A 34 -11.37 9.44 9.40
CA VAL A 34 -12.29 10.42 10.01
C VAL A 34 -12.61 11.54 9.02
N ARG A 35 -11.59 12.10 8.36
CA ARG A 35 -11.78 13.13 7.33
C ARG A 35 -12.69 12.66 6.20
N ALA A 36 -12.46 11.46 5.67
CA ALA A 36 -13.24 10.94 4.56
C ALA A 36 -14.68 10.66 4.95
N VAL A 37 -14.91 10.00 6.09
CA VAL A 37 -16.26 9.74 6.63
C VAL A 37 -17.01 11.05 6.86
N THR A 38 -16.37 12.05 7.48
CA THR A 38 -17.01 13.35 7.71
C THR A 38 -17.32 14.10 6.42
N ARG A 39 -16.35 14.23 5.50
CA ARG A 39 -16.58 14.95 4.24
C ARG A 39 -17.61 14.27 3.37
N MET A 40 -17.54 12.94 3.27
CA MET A 40 -18.47 12.18 2.46
C MET A 40 -19.89 12.19 3.06
N GLY A 41 -20.03 12.05 4.39
CA GLY A 41 -21.32 12.17 5.06
C GLY A 41 -21.98 13.53 4.82
N ILE A 42 -21.22 14.62 4.94
CA ILE A 42 -21.70 15.97 4.63
C ILE A 42 -22.05 16.10 3.14
N TYR A 43 -21.25 15.50 2.25
CA TYR A 43 -21.46 15.56 0.81
C TYR A 43 -22.80 14.93 0.37
N VAL A 44 -23.19 13.83 1.01
CA VAL A 44 -24.47 13.14 0.78
C VAL A 44 -25.63 13.75 1.58
N GLY A 45 -25.42 14.82 2.34
CA GLY A 45 -26.47 15.53 3.06
C GLY A 45 -26.79 15.01 4.48
N ALA A 46 -25.95 14.13 5.03
CA ALA A 46 -26.10 13.63 6.40
C ALA A 46 -25.54 14.64 7.43
N LYS A 47 -26.11 14.61 8.64
CA LYS A 47 -25.56 15.29 9.83
C LYS A 47 -24.49 14.39 10.44
N VAL A 48 -23.22 14.79 10.38
CA VAL A 48 -22.12 13.98 10.91
C VAL A 48 -21.70 14.48 12.28
N TYR A 49 -21.53 13.57 13.24
CA TYR A 49 -21.00 13.85 14.58
C TYR A 49 -19.61 13.22 14.77
N LEU A 50 -18.71 13.95 15.43
CA LEU A 50 -17.43 13.43 15.92
C LEU A 50 -17.60 13.04 17.39
N ILE A 51 -17.28 11.80 17.72
CA ILE A 51 -17.27 11.30 19.10
C ILE A 51 -15.83 11.30 19.59
N TYR A 52 -15.57 12.11 20.62
CA TYR A 52 -14.24 12.24 21.21
C TYR A 52 -13.96 11.11 22.21
N GLU A 53 -12.68 10.77 22.42
CA GLU A 53 -12.22 9.76 23.38
C GLU A 53 -12.84 8.35 23.20
N GLY A 54 -13.25 8.04 21.98
CA GLY A 54 -13.80 6.73 21.61
C GLY A 54 -15.07 6.36 22.39
N TYR A 55 -15.14 5.13 22.89
CA TYR A 55 -16.31 4.68 23.67
C TYR A 55 -16.49 5.46 24.98
N GLN A 56 -15.44 6.05 25.53
CA GLN A 56 -15.56 6.84 26.76
C GLN A 56 -16.41 8.08 26.51
N GLY A 57 -16.09 8.88 25.48
CA GLY A 57 -16.92 10.03 25.15
C GLY A 57 -18.31 9.66 24.62
N LEU A 58 -18.49 8.47 24.06
CA LEU A 58 -19.82 7.95 23.73
C LEU A 58 -20.69 7.75 24.98
N VAL A 59 -20.11 7.20 26.06
CA VAL A 59 -20.78 7.01 27.35
C VAL A 59 -21.01 8.35 28.06
N ASP A 60 -20.00 9.22 28.07
CA ASP A 60 -20.06 10.51 28.77
C ASP A 60 -21.04 11.49 28.11
N GLY A 61 -21.17 11.43 26.78
CA GLY A 61 -22.08 12.27 26.03
C GLY A 61 -21.71 13.76 26.05
N GLY A 62 -22.72 14.63 25.93
CA GLY A 62 -22.54 16.09 26.01
C GLY A 62 -21.57 16.63 24.96
N ASP A 63 -20.55 17.35 25.42
CA ASP A 63 -19.51 17.95 24.57
C ASP A 63 -18.58 16.93 23.90
N ASN A 64 -18.63 15.66 24.30
CA ASN A 64 -17.87 14.62 23.63
C ASN A 64 -18.50 14.17 22.31
N ILE A 65 -19.75 14.58 22.00
CA ILE A 65 -20.44 14.26 20.74
C ILE A 65 -20.77 15.55 19.99
N LYS A 66 -19.84 16.00 19.13
CA LYS A 66 -19.91 17.31 18.47
C LYS A 66 -20.38 17.19 17.02
N LEU A 67 -21.28 18.08 16.60
CA LEU A 67 -21.66 18.19 15.19
C LEU A 67 -20.44 18.66 14.38
N ALA A 68 -20.15 17.95 13.29
CA ALA A 68 -19.06 18.23 12.39
C ALA A 68 -19.52 19.13 11.24
N HIS A 69 -18.65 20.06 10.85
CA HIS A 69 -18.76 20.82 9.62
C HIS A 69 -17.60 20.47 8.69
N TRP A 70 -17.67 20.93 7.44
CA TRP A 70 -16.62 20.65 6.45
C TRP A 70 -15.22 21.09 6.90
N HIS A 71 -15.14 22.20 7.65
CA HIS A 71 -13.89 22.72 8.19
C HIS A 71 -13.37 21.92 9.40
N SER A 72 -14.22 21.18 10.13
CA SER A 72 -13.85 20.41 11.34
C SER A 72 -12.77 19.37 11.08
N VAL A 73 -12.67 18.86 9.86
CA VAL A 73 -11.66 17.84 9.44
C VAL A 73 -10.68 18.36 8.39
N THR A 74 -10.48 19.68 8.36
CA THR A 74 -9.51 20.30 7.46
C THR A 74 -8.11 20.27 8.08
N ASN A 75 -7.10 19.99 7.26
CA ASN A 75 -5.69 19.88 7.68
C ASN A 75 -5.31 18.67 8.55
N ILE A 76 -6.17 17.65 8.65
CA ILE A 76 -5.88 16.49 9.50
C ILE A 76 -5.29 15.29 8.76
N ILE A 77 -5.36 15.27 7.42
CA ILE A 77 -4.98 14.09 6.61
C ILE A 77 -3.51 13.68 6.80
N GLN A 78 -2.63 14.65 7.07
CA GLN A 78 -1.21 14.42 7.31
C GLN A 78 -0.84 14.17 8.78
N LEU A 79 -1.79 14.30 9.72
CA LEU A 79 -1.52 14.18 11.15
C LEU A 79 -1.52 12.71 11.56
N GLY A 80 -0.53 12.33 12.38
CA GLY A 80 -0.50 11.03 13.06
C GLY A 80 -1.60 10.91 14.14
N GLY A 81 -1.75 9.69 14.66
CA GLY A 81 -2.74 9.37 15.70
C GLY A 81 -4.18 9.67 15.28
N THR A 82 -4.99 10.14 16.24
CA THR A 82 -6.39 10.55 16.02
C THR A 82 -6.70 11.88 16.70
N ILE A 83 -7.23 12.85 15.95
CA ILE A 83 -7.61 14.18 16.46
C ILE A 83 -8.86 14.16 17.34
N ILE A 84 -9.62 13.07 17.31
CA ILE A 84 -10.79 12.88 18.17
C ILE A 84 -10.46 12.00 19.39
N GLY A 85 -9.18 11.66 19.61
CA GLY A 85 -8.76 10.88 20.76
C GLY A 85 -9.23 9.42 20.74
N SER A 86 -8.71 8.64 21.67
CA SER A 86 -9.09 7.24 21.87
C SER A 86 -8.75 6.84 23.30
N ALA A 87 -9.78 6.65 24.12
CA ALA A 87 -9.62 6.23 25.52
C ALA A 87 -10.11 4.79 25.72
N ARG A 88 -9.47 4.07 26.66
CA ARG A 88 -10.00 2.80 27.13
C ARG A 88 -11.25 3.07 27.95
N CYS A 89 -12.37 2.43 27.62
CA CYS A 89 -13.63 2.61 28.32
C CYS A 89 -14.03 1.34 29.06
N LYS A 90 -13.87 1.32 30.39
CA LYS A 90 -14.39 0.23 31.24
C LYS A 90 -15.91 0.31 31.38
N ALA A 91 -16.49 1.51 31.38
CA ALA A 91 -17.94 1.67 31.52
C ALA A 91 -18.70 0.98 30.37
N PHE A 92 -18.20 1.05 29.14
CA PHE A 92 -18.86 0.44 27.98
C PHE A 92 -18.86 -1.10 28.01
N THR A 93 -18.04 -1.74 28.86
CA THR A 93 -18.12 -3.19 29.06
C THR A 93 -19.34 -3.59 29.88
N THR A 94 -19.91 -2.67 30.68
CA THR A 94 -21.13 -2.90 31.44
C THR A 94 -22.37 -2.51 30.62
N ARG A 95 -23.50 -3.14 30.94
CA ARG A 95 -24.80 -2.83 30.33
C ARG A 95 -25.20 -1.37 30.61
N GLU A 96 -24.93 -0.86 31.80
CA GLU A 96 -25.22 0.53 32.20
C GLU A 96 -24.47 1.56 31.35
N GLY A 97 -23.18 1.32 31.05
CA GLY A 97 -22.44 2.21 30.16
C GLY A 97 -23.00 2.18 28.73
N ARG A 98 -23.36 0.99 28.22
CA ARG A 98 -24.04 0.88 26.92
C ARG A 98 -25.41 1.56 26.92
N LEU A 99 -26.16 1.51 28.02
CA LEU A 99 -27.43 2.22 28.18
C LEU A 99 -27.24 3.74 28.11
N ALA A 100 -26.22 4.28 28.78
CA ALA A 100 -25.85 5.70 28.70
C ALA A 100 -25.44 6.11 27.27
N ALA A 101 -24.62 5.29 26.61
CA ALA A 101 -24.24 5.49 25.22
C ALA A 101 -25.44 5.52 24.26
N ALA A 102 -26.37 4.56 24.39
CA ALA A 102 -27.59 4.50 23.59
C ALA A 102 -28.45 5.76 23.80
N PHE A 103 -28.62 6.18 25.05
CA PHE A 103 -29.32 7.42 25.38
C PHE A 103 -28.68 8.63 24.66
N ASN A 104 -27.36 8.77 24.71
CA ASN A 104 -26.66 9.90 24.09
C ASN A 104 -26.80 9.94 22.56
N LEU A 105 -26.75 8.78 21.90
CA LEU A 105 -26.96 8.69 20.45
C LEU A 105 -28.38 9.08 20.06
N VAL A 106 -29.38 8.55 20.78
CA VAL A 106 -30.80 8.83 20.53
C VAL A 106 -31.12 10.32 20.75
N GLN A 107 -30.54 10.96 21.76
CA GLN A 107 -30.70 12.41 22.00
C GLN A 107 -30.18 13.28 20.85
N LYS A 108 -29.22 12.78 20.06
CA LYS A 108 -28.68 13.46 18.87
C LYS A 108 -29.29 12.93 17.56
N GLY A 109 -30.21 11.97 17.64
CA GLY A 109 -30.84 11.32 16.50
C GLY A 109 -29.91 10.41 15.69
N ILE A 110 -28.79 9.97 16.26
CA ILE A 110 -27.77 9.20 15.55
C ILE A 110 -28.20 7.72 15.47
N THR A 111 -28.39 7.21 14.26
CA THR A 111 -28.71 5.79 13.98
C THR A 111 -27.65 5.08 13.13
N ASN A 112 -26.60 5.79 12.73
CA ASN A 112 -25.53 5.26 11.89
C ASN A 112 -24.19 5.53 12.55
N LEU A 113 -23.44 4.49 12.87
CA LEU A 113 -22.18 4.60 13.62
C LEU A 113 -21.02 3.98 12.83
N CYS A 114 -20.01 4.79 12.52
CA CYS A 114 -18.74 4.36 11.97
C CYS A 114 -17.72 4.22 13.10
N VAL A 115 -17.21 3.00 13.33
CA VAL A 115 -16.19 2.71 14.35
C VAL A 115 -14.87 2.41 13.66
N CYS A 116 -13.85 3.25 13.87
CA CYS A 116 -12.49 3.00 13.40
C CYS A 116 -11.62 2.51 14.55
N GLY A 117 -11.10 1.29 14.46
CA GLY A 117 -10.31 0.70 15.54
C GLY A 117 -9.88 -0.74 15.28
N GLY A 118 -9.33 -1.37 16.31
CA GLY A 118 -8.93 -2.78 16.26
C GLY A 118 -10.09 -3.76 16.44
N ASP A 119 -9.76 -5.04 16.41
CA ASP A 119 -10.67 -6.19 16.58
C ASP A 119 -11.60 -6.06 17.81
N GLY A 120 -11.05 -5.67 18.96
CA GLY A 120 -11.80 -5.51 20.20
C GLY A 120 -12.85 -4.39 20.12
N SER A 121 -12.50 -3.27 19.48
CA SER A 121 -13.42 -2.15 19.30
C SER A 121 -14.57 -2.51 18.36
N LEU A 122 -14.29 -3.24 17.29
CA LEU A 122 -15.30 -3.71 16.33
C LEU A 122 -16.22 -4.77 16.94
N THR A 123 -15.68 -5.68 17.77
CA THR A 123 -16.48 -6.64 18.53
C THR A 123 -17.45 -5.93 19.49
N GLY A 124 -16.95 -4.93 20.22
CA GLY A 124 -17.78 -4.10 21.11
C GLY A 124 -18.89 -3.36 20.37
N ALA A 125 -18.62 -2.89 19.16
CA ALA A 125 -19.59 -2.24 18.29
C ALA A 125 -20.73 -3.21 17.94
N ASN A 126 -20.40 -4.43 17.53
CA ASN A 126 -21.41 -5.42 17.16
C ASN A 126 -22.30 -5.83 18.35
N ILE A 127 -21.70 -6.04 19.53
CA ILE A 127 -22.48 -6.30 20.76
C ILE A 127 -23.47 -5.17 21.01
N PHE A 128 -23.02 -3.91 20.89
CA PHE A 128 -23.85 -2.74 21.10
C PHE A 128 -25.03 -2.65 20.11
N ARG A 129 -24.81 -3.00 18.83
CA ARG A 129 -25.88 -3.10 17.82
C ARG A 129 -26.89 -4.19 18.14
N THR A 130 -26.42 -5.40 18.48
CA THR A 130 -27.31 -6.53 18.80
C THR A 130 -28.16 -6.24 20.04
N GLU A 131 -27.58 -5.55 21.02
CA GLU A 131 -28.24 -5.15 22.25
C GLU A 131 -29.18 -3.93 22.10
N TRP A 132 -29.18 -3.26 20.95
CA TRP A 132 -29.78 -1.94 20.75
C TRP A 132 -31.27 -1.86 21.11
N SER A 133 -32.11 -2.74 20.57
CA SER A 133 -33.56 -2.76 20.83
C SER A 133 -33.86 -2.90 22.32
N SER A 134 -33.19 -3.86 22.96
CA SER A 134 -33.32 -4.09 24.40
C SER A 134 -32.83 -2.91 25.25
N LEU A 135 -31.81 -2.16 24.80
CA LEU A 135 -31.36 -0.94 25.48
C LEU A 135 -32.43 0.16 25.38
N LEU A 136 -33.07 0.30 24.22
CA LEU A 136 -34.15 1.28 24.04
C LEU A 136 -35.38 0.95 24.89
N ASP A 137 -35.78 -0.32 24.95
CA ASP A 137 -36.89 -0.76 25.81
C ASP A 137 -36.63 -0.41 27.28
N GLU A 138 -35.40 -0.65 27.75
CA GLU A 138 -34.99 -0.30 29.11
C GLU A 138 -34.99 1.23 29.34
N LEU A 139 -34.57 2.03 28.35
CA LEU A 139 -34.63 3.50 28.44
C LEU A 139 -36.07 4.02 28.48
N VAL A 140 -37.00 3.39 27.75
CA VAL A 140 -38.43 3.72 27.80
C VAL A 140 -39.01 3.37 29.17
N GLN A 141 -38.73 2.16 29.68
CA GLN A 141 -39.18 1.72 31.01
C GLN A 141 -38.67 2.64 32.13
N LYS A 142 -37.42 3.13 32.02
CA LYS A 142 -36.83 4.08 32.97
C LYS A 142 -37.30 5.54 32.76
N GLY A 143 -38.20 5.80 31.81
CA GLY A 143 -38.72 7.13 31.51
C GLY A 143 -37.66 8.10 30.96
N ARG A 144 -36.54 7.59 30.44
CA ARG A 144 -35.43 8.41 29.91
C ARG A 144 -35.69 8.87 28.47
N ILE A 145 -36.43 8.07 27.69
CA ILE A 145 -36.86 8.40 26.32
C ILE A 145 -38.34 8.05 26.15
N THR A 146 -39.00 8.66 25.17
CA THR A 146 -40.40 8.36 24.83
C THR A 146 -40.50 7.16 23.88
N ASP A 147 -41.64 6.46 23.88
CA ASP A 147 -41.94 5.38 22.94
C ASP A 147 -41.82 5.83 21.47
N THR A 148 -42.25 7.06 21.16
CA THR A 148 -42.10 7.67 19.84
C THR A 148 -40.62 7.79 19.44
N LEU A 149 -39.77 8.24 20.36
CA LEU A 149 -38.34 8.41 20.09
C LEU A 149 -37.63 7.07 19.93
N SER A 150 -38.02 6.06 20.72
CA SER A 150 -37.56 4.68 20.56
C SER A 150 -37.91 4.13 19.18
N LYS A 151 -39.17 4.27 18.73
CA LYS A 151 -39.63 3.81 17.41
C LYS A 151 -38.94 4.50 16.25
N GLN A 152 -38.65 5.80 16.36
CA GLN A 152 -37.91 6.56 15.35
C GLN A 152 -36.46 6.11 15.19
N HIS A 153 -35.84 5.57 16.25
CA HIS A 153 -34.42 5.18 16.28
C HIS A 153 -34.27 3.68 16.58
N ASN A 154 -35.24 2.86 16.18
CA ASN A 154 -35.36 1.46 16.58
C ASN A 154 -34.22 0.53 16.11
N HIS A 155 -33.35 1.01 15.21
CA HIS A 155 -32.21 0.27 14.70
C HIS A 155 -30.94 1.13 14.73
N LEU A 156 -29.81 0.45 14.93
CA LEU A 156 -28.47 1.04 14.84
C LEU A 156 -27.69 0.33 13.74
N ASN A 157 -27.29 1.09 12.72
CA ASN A 157 -26.42 0.62 11.66
C ASN A 157 -24.96 0.85 12.08
N ILE A 158 -24.12 -0.17 11.89
CA ILE A 158 -22.70 -0.10 12.21
C ILE A 158 -21.87 -0.49 11.01
N VAL A 159 -20.85 0.33 10.75
CA VAL A 159 -19.75 0.01 9.86
C VAL A 159 -18.43 0.14 10.60
N GLY A 160 -17.58 -0.88 10.44
CA GLY A 160 -16.23 -0.94 10.99
C GLY A 160 -15.17 -0.51 9.98
N LEU A 161 -14.16 0.22 10.46
CA LEU A 161 -12.90 0.46 9.77
C LEU A 161 -11.77 -0.10 10.63
N VAL A 162 -10.88 -0.90 10.05
CA VAL A 162 -9.81 -1.55 10.82
C VAL A 162 -8.59 -0.64 10.93
N GLY A 163 -8.47 0.05 12.06
CA GLY A 163 -7.31 0.87 12.42
C GLY A 163 -6.36 0.09 13.32
N SER A 164 -5.29 -0.47 12.75
CA SER A 164 -4.28 -1.27 13.46
C SER A 164 -2.98 -1.28 12.67
N ILE A 165 -1.85 -1.19 13.37
CA ILE A 165 -0.52 -1.37 12.75
C ILE A 165 -0.16 -2.85 12.57
N ASP A 166 -0.82 -3.75 13.32
CA ASP A 166 -0.40 -5.15 13.46
C ASP A 166 -0.74 -5.99 12.20
N ASN A 167 -1.63 -5.48 11.34
CA ASN A 167 -2.21 -6.17 10.18
C ASN A 167 -2.70 -7.59 10.52
N ASP A 168 -3.39 -7.72 11.65
CA ASP A 168 -3.78 -8.98 12.26
C ASP A 168 -5.26 -9.35 12.05
N PHE A 169 -6.03 -8.49 11.38
CA PHE A 169 -7.46 -8.67 11.16
C PHE A 169 -7.75 -9.43 9.85
N CYS A 170 -8.34 -10.62 9.98
CA CYS A 170 -8.65 -11.45 8.81
C CYS A 170 -9.75 -10.83 7.94
N GLY A 171 -9.61 -10.97 6.63
CA GLY A 171 -10.57 -10.48 5.62
C GLY A 171 -10.08 -9.25 4.84
N THR A 172 -9.17 -8.45 5.40
CA THR A 172 -8.54 -7.31 4.71
C THR A 172 -7.07 -7.61 4.41
N ASP A 173 -6.59 -7.23 3.22
CA ASP A 173 -5.19 -7.41 2.84
C ASP A 173 -4.23 -6.47 3.60
N MET A 174 -4.74 -5.28 3.98
CA MET A 174 -4.01 -4.28 4.75
C MET A 174 -4.96 -3.54 5.71
N THR A 175 -4.54 -3.38 6.96
CA THR A 175 -5.21 -2.52 7.95
C THR A 175 -4.66 -1.09 7.91
N ILE A 176 -5.48 -0.11 8.30
CA ILE A 176 -5.07 1.30 8.35
C ILE A 176 -3.93 1.46 9.37
N GLY A 177 -2.77 1.90 8.90
CA GLY A 177 -1.56 2.20 9.68
C GLY A 177 -0.46 1.16 9.58
N ALA A 178 -0.72 -0.03 9.04
CA ALA A 178 0.29 -1.07 8.90
C ALA A 178 1.42 -0.66 7.95
N ASP A 179 1.10 -0.02 6.82
CA ASP A 179 2.11 0.48 5.89
C ASP A 179 2.95 1.61 6.50
N SER A 180 2.32 2.54 7.20
CA SER A 180 3.01 3.61 7.93
C SER A 180 3.95 3.07 9.01
N ALA A 181 3.53 2.03 9.75
CA ALA A 181 4.40 1.36 10.72
C ALA A 181 5.62 0.73 10.05
N LEU A 182 5.46 0.07 8.88
CA LEU A 182 6.57 -0.44 8.08
C LEU A 182 7.52 0.67 7.65
N HIS A 183 7.02 1.85 7.28
CA HIS A 183 7.88 3.00 6.97
C HIS A 183 8.73 3.41 8.17
N ARG A 184 8.16 3.43 9.39
CA ARG A 184 8.90 3.74 10.62
C ARG A 184 9.96 2.67 10.93
N ILE A 185 9.62 1.39 10.77
CA ILE A 185 10.54 0.27 10.99
C ILE A 185 11.73 0.37 10.01
N MET A 186 11.46 0.61 8.73
CA MET A 186 12.51 0.68 7.71
C MET A 186 13.43 1.90 7.90
N GLU A 187 12.91 3.06 8.31
CA GLU A 187 13.74 4.23 8.64
C GLU A 187 14.75 3.90 9.75
N ILE A 188 14.30 3.19 10.79
CA ILE A 188 15.16 2.81 11.92
C ILE A 188 16.17 1.75 11.50
N ILE A 189 15.75 0.75 10.72
CA ILE A 189 16.65 -0.27 10.18
C ILE A 189 17.75 0.39 9.34
N ASP A 190 17.38 1.29 8.42
CA ASP A 190 18.35 1.98 7.56
C ASP A 190 19.33 2.81 8.38
N ALA A 191 18.86 3.52 9.42
CA ALA A 191 19.73 4.25 10.33
C ALA A 191 20.72 3.31 11.06
N ILE A 192 20.24 2.16 11.57
CA ILE A 192 21.06 1.16 12.25
C ILE A 192 22.06 0.50 11.31
N MET A 193 21.69 0.24 10.06
CA MET A 193 22.55 -0.40 9.07
C MET A 193 23.87 0.36 8.87
N THR A 194 23.83 1.70 8.88
CA THR A 194 25.03 2.51 8.68
C THR A 194 26.07 2.31 9.79
N THR A 195 25.64 2.30 11.06
CA THR A 195 26.53 2.05 12.20
C THR A 195 26.93 0.58 12.31
N ALA A 196 26.03 -0.34 11.96
CA ALA A 196 26.29 -1.78 11.96
C ALA A 196 27.41 -2.14 10.97
N GLN A 197 27.38 -1.59 9.75
CA GLN A 197 28.42 -1.80 8.73
C GLN A 197 29.77 -1.24 9.14
N SER A 198 29.76 -0.10 9.83
CA SER A 198 30.98 0.59 10.27
C SER A 198 31.74 -0.23 11.31
N HIS A 199 31.03 -0.77 12.30
CA HIS A 199 31.63 -1.50 13.42
C HIS A 199 31.59 -3.02 13.28
N GLN A 200 31.15 -3.53 12.14
CA GLN A 200 30.99 -4.96 11.92
C GLN A 200 30.08 -5.66 12.95
N ARG A 201 28.92 -5.08 13.27
CA ARG A 201 28.05 -5.53 14.37
C ARG A 201 26.89 -6.42 13.94
N THR A 202 26.37 -7.15 14.91
CA THR A 202 25.08 -7.84 14.82
C THR A 202 24.01 -7.05 15.57
N PHE A 203 22.84 -6.88 14.97
CA PHE A 203 21.71 -6.22 15.60
C PHE A 203 20.51 -7.15 15.69
N VAL A 204 19.92 -7.20 16.88
CA VAL A 204 18.65 -7.84 17.17
C VAL A 204 17.59 -6.75 17.30
N LEU A 205 16.63 -6.72 16.39
CA LEU A 205 15.62 -5.68 16.27
C LEU A 205 14.25 -6.23 16.67
N GLU A 206 13.66 -5.65 17.70
CA GLU A 206 12.34 -6.05 18.20
C GLU A 206 11.25 -5.14 17.62
N VAL A 207 10.30 -5.76 16.92
CA VAL A 207 9.26 -5.12 16.10
C VAL A 207 7.88 -5.42 16.70
N MET A 208 6.98 -4.43 16.69
CA MET A 208 5.60 -4.61 17.19
C MET A 208 4.79 -5.52 16.27
N GLY A 209 3.62 -5.95 16.73
CA GLY A 209 2.69 -6.78 15.95
C GLY A 209 1.74 -7.61 16.81
N ARG A 210 1.78 -7.46 18.14
CA ARG A 210 1.07 -8.23 19.15
C ARG A 210 1.32 -9.73 18.99
N HIS A 211 0.39 -10.44 18.39
CA HIS A 211 0.46 -11.88 18.09
C HIS A 211 0.54 -12.13 16.58
N CYS A 212 0.91 -11.11 15.81
CA CYS A 212 1.06 -11.12 14.36
C CYS A 212 2.50 -10.83 13.96
N GLY A 213 3.08 -11.69 13.12
CA GLY A 213 4.42 -11.54 12.58
C GLY A 213 4.50 -10.69 11.32
N TYR A 214 3.39 -10.08 10.85
CA TYR A 214 3.34 -9.42 9.52
C TYR A 214 4.38 -8.31 9.39
N LEU A 215 4.45 -7.40 10.36
CA LEU A 215 5.42 -6.30 10.36
C LEU A 215 6.86 -6.82 10.33
N ALA A 216 7.17 -7.81 11.17
CA ALA A 216 8.49 -8.42 11.25
C ALA A 216 8.87 -9.15 9.94
N LEU A 217 7.95 -9.91 9.35
CA LEU A 217 8.14 -10.66 8.12
C LEU A 217 8.38 -9.75 6.91
N VAL A 218 7.54 -8.73 6.74
CA VAL A 218 7.71 -7.76 5.65
C VAL A 218 8.99 -6.94 5.84
N SER A 219 9.30 -6.54 7.07
CA SER A 219 10.55 -5.85 7.38
C SER A 219 11.78 -6.70 7.11
N ALA A 220 11.72 -8.02 7.36
CA ALA A 220 12.81 -8.94 7.06
C ALA A 220 13.07 -9.07 5.55
N LEU A 221 12.02 -9.16 4.74
CA LEU A 221 12.14 -9.15 3.29
C LEU A 221 12.66 -7.80 2.76
N ALA A 222 12.13 -6.69 3.27
CA ALA A 222 12.46 -5.33 2.82
C ALA A 222 13.86 -4.85 3.27
N SER A 223 14.39 -5.38 4.38
CA SER A 223 15.76 -5.11 4.84
C SER A 223 16.78 -6.15 4.38
N GLY A 224 16.33 -7.35 4.03
CA GLY A 224 17.19 -8.48 3.74
C GLY A 224 17.83 -9.09 4.98
N ALA A 225 17.06 -9.19 6.08
CA ALA A 225 17.49 -9.74 7.36
C ALA A 225 18.07 -11.17 7.24
N ASP A 226 19.06 -11.49 8.09
CA ASP A 226 19.70 -12.80 8.13
C ASP A 226 18.82 -13.84 8.84
N TRP A 227 18.04 -13.41 9.83
CA TRP A 227 17.11 -14.28 10.55
C TRP A 227 15.85 -13.54 11.02
N LEU A 228 14.75 -14.28 11.18
CA LEU A 228 13.42 -13.78 11.52
C LEU A 228 12.76 -14.71 12.54
N PHE A 229 12.11 -14.13 13.55
CA PHE A 229 11.24 -14.83 14.48
C PHE A 229 9.82 -14.24 14.41
N ILE A 230 8.84 -15.10 14.10
CA ILE A 230 7.42 -14.77 14.05
C ILE A 230 6.58 -15.81 14.82
N PRO A 231 5.46 -15.42 15.45
CA PRO A 231 4.59 -16.36 16.16
C PRO A 231 3.91 -17.38 15.27
N GLU A 232 3.62 -17.04 14.01
CA GLU A 232 2.91 -17.93 13.09
C GLU A 232 3.77 -19.10 12.61
N ALA A 233 5.10 -18.95 12.63
CA ALA A 233 6.04 -19.99 12.25
C ALA A 233 7.21 -20.07 13.25
N PRO A 234 6.97 -20.61 14.45
CA PRO A 234 8.02 -20.76 15.46
C PRO A 234 9.19 -21.61 14.94
N PRO A 235 10.42 -21.26 15.33
CA PRO A 235 11.61 -21.94 14.84
C PRO A 235 11.61 -23.42 15.24
N GLN A 236 12.17 -24.27 14.37
CA GLN A 236 12.36 -25.70 14.66
C GLN A 236 13.39 -25.91 15.78
N GLU A 237 13.39 -27.07 16.42
CA GLU A 237 14.44 -27.41 17.40
C GLU A 237 15.84 -27.34 16.75
N GLY A 238 16.83 -26.93 17.54
CA GLY A 238 18.20 -26.68 17.05
C GLY A 238 18.32 -25.44 16.17
N TRP A 239 17.34 -24.53 16.20
CA TRP A 239 17.43 -23.27 15.47
C TRP A 239 18.58 -22.40 15.94
N GLU A 240 19.01 -22.53 17.19
CA GLU A 240 20.13 -21.78 17.75
C GLU A 240 21.40 -22.03 16.94
N ASP A 241 21.70 -23.30 16.66
CA ASP A 241 22.85 -23.72 15.86
C ASP A 241 22.70 -23.32 14.39
N ARG A 242 21.50 -23.52 13.82
CA ARG A 242 21.23 -23.14 12.42
C ARG A 242 21.33 -21.64 12.19
N MET A 243 20.83 -20.85 13.14
CA MET A 243 20.94 -19.40 13.12
C MET A 243 22.41 -18.99 13.20
N CYS A 244 23.15 -19.50 14.20
CA CYS A 244 24.57 -19.20 14.34
C CYS A 244 25.38 -19.55 13.08
N ALA A 245 25.18 -20.74 12.52
CA ALA A 245 25.83 -21.17 11.28
C ALA A 245 25.49 -20.27 10.07
N ARG A 246 24.23 -19.82 9.96
CA ARG A 246 23.82 -18.90 8.89
C ARG A 246 24.46 -17.53 9.04
N LEU A 247 24.53 -16.99 10.26
CA LEU A 247 25.17 -15.71 10.56
C LEU A 247 26.67 -15.75 10.23
N GLU A 248 27.35 -16.84 10.64
CA GLU A 248 28.76 -17.08 10.35
C GLU A 248 29.02 -17.23 8.84
N THR A 249 28.18 -18.01 8.14
CA THR A 249 28.28 -18.13 6.68
C THR A 249 28.10 -16.79 5.98
N SER A 250 27.17 -15.96 6.45
CA SER A 250 26.93 -14.60 5.92
C SER A 250 28.18 -13.73 6.07
N ARG A 251 28.86 -13.81 7.22
CA ARG A 251 30.13 -13.12 7.51
C ARG A 251 31.29 -13.59 6.64
N ILE A 252 31.47 -14.91 6.53
CA ILE A 252 32.53 -15.52 5.69
C ILE A 252 32.34 -15.11 4.22
N LYS A 253 31.09 -15.01 3.75
CA LYS A 253 30.75 -14.53 2.40
C LYS A 253 30.90 -13.01 2.23
N GLY A 254 31.49 -12.30 3.20
CA GLY A 254 31.82 -10.89 3.11
C GLY A 254 30.78 -9.92 3.67
N SER A 255 29.67 -10.40 4.28
CA SER A 255 28.73 -9.49 4.95
C SER A 255 29.41 -8.83 6.15
N ARG A 256 29.35 -7.49 6.20
CA ARG A 256 29.89 -6.72 7.32
C ARG A 256 28.90 -6.55 8.46
N LEU A 257 27.65 -6.93 8.30
CA LEU A 257 26.62 -6.75 9.33
C LEU A 257 25.76 -8.00 9.41
N ASN A 258 25.10 -8.19 10.54
CA ASN A 258 24.02 -9.15 10.65
C ASN A 258 22.78 -8.51 11.26
N ILE A 259 21.61 -8.76 10.67
CA ILE A 259 20.32 -8.28 11.19
C ILE A 259 19.45 -9.48 11.51
N ILE A 260 18.96 -9.51 12.75
CA ILE A 260 17.98 -10.46 13.24
C ILE A 260 16.73 -9.66 13.61
N ILE A 261 15.58 -10.00 13.04
CA ILE A 261 14.30 -9.35 13.37
C ILE A 261 13.45 -10.30 14.21
N ILE A 262 12.88 -9.77 15.29
CA ILE A 262 12.04 -10.51 16.24
C ILE A 262 10.71 -9.77 16.37
N ALA A 263 9.60 -10.44 16.08
CA ALA A 263 8.28 -9.94 16.44
C ALA A 263 8.09 -9.97 17.97
N GLU A 264 7.42 -8.97 18.56
CA GLU A 264 7.19 -8.92 20.01
C GLU A 264 6.45 -10.16 20.55
N GLY A 265 5.62 -10.79 19.70
CA GLY A 265 4.92 -12.04 20.00
C GLY A 265 5.70 -13.32 19.69
N ALA A 266 7.01 -13.26 19.41
CA ALA A 266 7.79 -14.43 19.03
C ALA A 266 7.80 -15.50 20.13
N ILE A 267 7.53 -16.74 19.73
CA ILE A 267 7.49 -17.92 20.60
C ILE A 267 8.27 -19.08 19.98
N ASP A 268 8.65 -20.05 20.80
CA ASP A 268 9.10 -21.37 20.34
C ASP A 268 7.90 -22.32 20.09
N ARG A 269 8.17 -23.53 19.60
CA ARG A 269 7.13 -24.56 19.34
C ARG A 269 6.42 -25.07 20.61
N ASN A 270 6.97 -24.79 21.78
CA ASN A 270 6.37 -25.09 23.07
C ASN A 270 5.52 -23.94 23.63
N GLY A 271 5.47 -22.81 22.93
CA GLY A 271 4.75 -21.61 23.35
C GLY A 271 5.54 -20.73 24.32
N LYS A 272 6.83 -21.01 24.54
CA LYS A 272 7.69 -20.17 25.38
C LYS A 272 8.13 -18.93 24.60
N PRO A 273 8.01 -17.72 25.17
CA PRO A 273 8.48 -16.50 24.51
C PRO A 273 9.98 -16.53 24.19
N ILE A 274 10.34 -16.07 22.99
CA ILE A 274 11.72 -15.87 22.56
C ILE A 274 12.06 -14.38 22.70
N SER A 275 12.84 -14.02 23.72
CA SER A 275 13.20 -12.62 23.96
C SER A 275 14.40 -12.16 23.12
N SER A 276 14.44 -10.87 22.80
CA SER A 276 15.55 -10.24 22.10
C SER A 276 16.87 -10.33 22.87
N THR A 277 16.82 -10.23 24.20
CA THR A 277 17.98 -10.44 25.09
C THR A 277 18.52 -11.85 24.99
N TYR A 278 17.66 -12.88 24.98
CA TYR A 278 18.10 -14.26 24.86
C TYR A 278 18.86 -14.50 23.54
N VAL A 279 18.32 -14.01 22.43
CA VAL A 279 18.97 -14.12 21.12
C VAL A 279 20.31 -13.38 21.08
N LYS A 280 20.39 -12.19 21.68
CA LYS A 280 21.64 -11.45 21.80
C LYS A 280 22.69 -12.24 22.57
N ASP A 281 22.35 -12.72 23.76
CA ASP A 281 23.30 -13.44 24.62
C ASP A 281 23.75 -14.76 23.98
N LEU A 282 22.86 -15.42 23.23
CA LEU A 282 23.18 -16.59 22.43
C LEU A 282 24.25 -16.29 21.36
N VAL A 283 24.08 -15.22 20.58
CA VAL A 283 25.03 -14.81 19.55
C VAL A 283 26.38 -14.41 20.15
N VAL A 284 26.37 -13.67 21.26
CA VAL A 284 27.61 -13.29 21.98
C VAL A 284 28.34 -14.54 22.48
N LYS A 285 27.61 -15.48 23.12
CA LYS A 285 28.22 -16.68 23.72
C LYS A 285 28.76 -17.65 22.66
N ARG A 286 28.05 -17.87 21.55
CA ARG A 286 28.42 -18.87 20.54
C ARG A 286 29.36 -18.34 19.46
N LEU A 287 29.18 -17.09 19.02
CA LEU A 287 29.94 -16.51 17.89
C LEU A 287 30.91 -15.41 18.32
N ASN A 288 30.83 -14.91 19.55
CA ASN A 288 31.64 -13.79 20.04
C ASN A 288 31.50 -12.50 19.20
N TYR A 289 30.33 -12.29 18.58
CA TYR A 289 30.04 -11.09 17.79
C TYR A 289 29.55 -9.96 18.70
N ASP A 290 30.02 -8.72 18.45
CA ASP A 290 29.48 -7.51 19.10
C ASP A 290 28.01 -7.32 18.70
N THR A 291 27.12 -7.69 19.63
CA THR A 291 25.68 -7.79 19.38
C THR A 291 24.90 -6.79 20.22
N ARG A 292 24.03 -6.02 19.57
CA ARG A 292 23.17 -5.01 20.20
C ARG A 292 21.70 -5.34 20.00
N VAL A 293 20.89 -4.96 20.98
CA VAL A 293 19.42 -5.07 20.91
C VAL A 293 18.86 -3.66 20.71
N THR A 294 17.87 -3.54 19.84
CA THR A 294 17.09 -2.31 19.70
C THR A 294 15.61 -2.66 19.69
N VAL A 295 14.91 -2.21 20.72
CA VAL A 295 13.45 -2.30 20.80
C VAL A 295 12.88 -1.02 20.23
N LEU A 296 12.21 -1.12 19.08
CA LEU A 296 11.68 0.06 18.38
C LEU A 296 10.56 0.71 19.21
N GLY A 297 9.67 -0.10 19.78
CA GLY A 297 8.56 0.38 20.60
C GLY A 297 7.61 1.30 19.82
N HIS A 298 7.06 2.31 20.50
CA HIS A 298 5.94 3.13 20.02
C HIS A 298 6.27 4.10 18.88
N VAL A 299 7.54 4.25 18.50
CA VAL A 299 7.91 4.97 17.26
C VAL A 299 7.22 4.38 16.02
N GLN A 300 6.82 3.10 16.10
CA GLN A 300 6.07 2.38 15.05
C GLN A 300 4.61 2.83 14.94
N ARG A 301 4.03 3.41 16.00
CA ARG A 301 2.65 3.97 16.01
C ARG A 301 2.61 5.47 15.71
N GLY A 302 3.71 6.17 15.97
CA GLY A 302 3.83 7.62 15.77
C GLY A 302 4.18 8.04 14.34
N GLY A 303 4.19 9.36 14.12
CA GLY A 303 4.60 9.96 12.85
C GLY A 303 3.45 10.21 11.87
N THR A 304 3.77 10.80 10.73
CA THR A 304 2.79 11.10 9.68
C THR A 304 2.45 9.84 8.89
N PRO A 305 1.18 9.62 8.49
CA PRO A 305 0.81 8.47 7.68
C PRO A 305 1.46 8.51 6.30
N SER A 306 1.80 7.33 5.78
CA SER A 306 2.28 7.12 4.41
C SER A 306 1.22 7.50 3.38
N ALA A 307 1.64 7.64 2.12
CA ALA A 307 0.71 7.91 1.03
C ALA A 307 -0.33 6.79 0.89
N PHE A 308 0.10 5.53 1.01
CA PHE A 308 -0.79 4.38 0.94
C PHE A 308 -1.87 4.44 2.02
N ASP A 309 -1.49 4.64 3.30
CA ASP A 309 -2.47 4.69 4.39
C ASP A 309 -3.44 5.87 4.26
N ARG A 310 -3.02 7.02 3.74
CA ARG A 310 -3.92 8.16 3.49
C ARG A 310 -4.93 7.87 2.39
N ILE A 311 -4.48 7.25 1.29
CA ILE A 311 -5.35 6.88 0.16
C ILE A 311 -6.31 5.77 0.59
N LEU A 312 -5.79 4.72 1.23
CA LEU A 312 -6.56 3.60 1.77
C LEU A 312 -7.64 4.11 2.72
N SER A 313 -7.27 4.86 3.74
CA SER A 313 -8.21 5.39 4.73
C SER A 313 -9.27 6.29 4.11
N SER A 314 -8.90 7.08 3.09
CA SER A 314 -9.84 7.92 2.36
C SER A 314 -10.87 7.08 1.59
N LYS A 315 -10.40 6.02 0.93
CA LYS A 315 -11.23 5.09 0.18
C LYS A 315 -12.18 4.32 1.08
N LEU A 316 -11.66 3.71 2.15
CA LEU A 316 -12.48 2.95 3.10
C LEU A 316 -13.49 3.86 3.81
N GLY A 317 -13.10 5.11 4.14
CA GLY A 317 -14.00 6.08 4.76
C GLY A 317 -15.15 6.52 3.86
N VAL A 318 -14.90 6.71 2.55
CA VAL A 318 -15.98 7.00 1.59
C VAL A 318 -16.94 5.82 1.48
N GLU A 319 -16.41 4.61 1.32
CA GLU A 319 -17.21 3.40 1.21
C GLU A 319 -18.02 3.12 2.49
N ALA A 320 -17.47 3.44 3.67
CA ALA A 320 -18.19 3.29 4.94
C ALA A 320 -19.44 4.19 5.02
N VAL A 321 -19.37 5.41 4.49
CA VAL A 321 -20.56 6.27 4.41
C VAL A 321 -21.60 5.65 3.49
N ILE A 322 -21.19 5.16 2.32
CA ILE A 322 -22.10 4.59 1.33
C ILE A 322 -22.78 3.34 1.92
N ALA A 323 -22.01 2.46 2.56
CA ALA A 323 -22.53 1.29 3.24
C ALA A 323 -23.55 1.65 4.34
N LEU A 324 -23.28 2.68 5.16
CA LEU A 324 -24.23 3.15 6.19
C LEU A 324 -25.50 3.76 5.58
N MET A 325 -25.38 4.46 4.45
CA MET A 325 -26.53 5.09 3.79
C MET A 325 -27.43 4.08 3.08
N GLU A 326 -26.85 3.00 2.57
CA GLU A 326 -27.55 1.87 1.93
C GLU A 326 -28.09 0.84 2.95
N ALA A 327 -27.62 0.88 4.20
CA ALA A 327 -28.00 -0.07 5.23
C ALA A 327 -29.51 -0.01 5.57
N SER A 328 -30.10 -1.19 5.69
CA SER A 328 -31.42 -1.46 6.25
C SER A 328 -31.31 -2.14 7.61
N PRO A 329 -32.40 -2.25 8.40
CA PRO A 329 -32.38 -2.98 9.67
C PRO A 329 -31.87 -4.43 9.56
N ASP A 330 -32.13 -5.09 8.43
CA ASP A 330 -31.70 -6.47 8.16
C ASP A 330 -30.24 -6.57 7.68
N THR A 331 -29.62 -5.43 7.34
CA THR A 331 -28.23 -5.40 6.86
C THR A 331 -27.29 -5.72 8.04
N PRO A 332 -26.48 -6.79 7.96
CA PRO A 332 -25.54 -7.12 9.03
C PRO A 332 -24.49 -6.02 9.20
N ALA A 333 -23.94 -5.90 10.41
CA ALA A 333 -22.77 -5.04 10.62
C ALA A 333 -21.62 -5.53 9.74
N CYS A 334 -21.02 -4.61 8.99
CA CYS A 334 -19.91 -4.93 8.11
C CYS A 334 -18.66 -4.14 8.48
N VAL A 335 -17.52 -4.63 8.02
CA VAL A 335 -16.22 -3.98 8.05
C VAL A 335 -15.86 -3.66 6.61
N ILE A 336 -15.35 -2.46 6.36
CA ILE A 336 -14.80 -2.13 5.04
C ILE A 336 -13.33 -2.55 5.02
N GLY A 337 -13.02 -3.50 4.16
CA GLY A 337 -11.67 -4.03 3.96
C GLY A 337 -11.08 -3.65 2.60
N LEU A 338 -9.82 -4.03 2.41
CA LEU A 338 -9.11 -3.94 1.14
C LEU A 338 -8.92 -5.33 0.54
N SER A 339 -9.30 -5.48 -0.73
CA SER A 339 -9.06 -6.67 -1.55
C SER A 339 -8.32 -6.26 -2.83
N GLY A 340 -7.00 -6.47 -2.87
CA GLY A 340 -6.11 -5.96 -3.91
C GLY A 340 -6.09 -4.44 -3.88
N ASN A 341 -6.65 -3.82 -4.91
CA ASN A 341 -6.83 -2.37 -5.02
C ASN A 341 -8.30 -1.93 -4.85
N HIS A 342 -9.23 -2.82 -4.47
CA HIS A 342 -10.66 -2.52 -4.31
C HIS A 342 -11.11 -2.53 -2.85
N ALA A 343 -12.08 -1.67 -2.52
CA ALA A 343 -12.73 -1.70 -1.22
C ALA A 343 -13.84 -2.75 -1.25
N VAL A 344 -13.93 -3.55 -0.20
CA VAL A 344 -14.91 -4.63 -0.07
C VAL A 344 -15.65 -4.52 1.25
N ARG A 345 -16.91 -4.97 1.29
CA ARG A 345 -17.72 -4.99 2.51
C ARG A 345 -17.73 -6.42 3.04
N LEU A 346 -17.31 -6.60 4.29
CA LEU A 346 -17.16 -7.92 4.88
C LEU A 346 -18.03 -8.04 6.13
N PRO A 347 -18.79 -9.12 6.34
CA PRO A 347 -19.53 -9.30 7.58
C PRO A 347 -18.59 -9.27 8.80
N LEU A 348 -18.88 -8.39 9.76
CA LEU A 348 -17.97 -8.10 10.87
C LEU A 348 -17.66 -9.34 11.71
N MET A 349 -18.70 -10.13 12.03
CA MET A 349 -18.55 -11.30 12.88
C MET A 349 -17.75 -12.42 12.22
N GLU A 350 -17.90 -12.62 10.91
CA GLU A 350 -17.08 -13.57 10.16
C GLU A 350 -15.58 -13.22 10.26
N CYS A 351 -15.25 -11.93 10.09
CA CYS A 351 -13.86 -11.47 10.19
C CYS A 351 -13.28 -11.66 11.61
N VAL A 352 -14.08 -11.36 12.64
CA VAL A 352 -13.68 -11.50 14.06
C VAL A 352 -13.50 -12.97 14.43
N GLU A 353 -14.39 -13.86 13.99
CA GLU A 353 -14.30 -15.30 14.21
C GLU A 353 -13.06 -15.88 13.54
N MET A 354 -12.80 -15.51 12.28
CA MET A 354 -11.60 -15.90 11.55
C MET A 354 -10.32 -15.42 12.25
N THR A 355 -10.31 -14.20 12.77
CA THR A 355 -9.17 -13.66 13.53
C THR A 355 -8.91 -14.47 14.81
N LYS A 356 -9.98 -14.86 15.53
CA LYS A 356 -9.87 -15.74 16.71
C LYS A 356 -9.36 -17.13 16.35
N LEU A 357 -9.78 -17.68 15.21
CA LEU A 357 -9.31 -18.99 14.74
C LEU A 357 -7.80 -19.03 14.51
N VAL A 358 -7.17 -17.93 14.07
CA VAL A 358 -5.70 -17.84 13.98
C VAL A 358 -5.05 -18.05 15.36
N GLN A 359 -5.57 -17.36 16.39
CA GLN A 359 -5.04 -17.51 17.75
C GLN A 359 -5.26 -18.92 18.29
N THR A 360 -6.43 -19.51 18.05
CA THR A 360 -6.71 -20.91 18.42
C THR A 360 -5.74 -21.87 17.73
N ALA A 361 -5.49 -21.71 16.42
CA ALA A 361 -4.53 -22.53 15.69
C ALA A 361 -3.11 -22.41 16.27
N MET A 362 -2.66 -21.20 16.62
CA MET A 362 -1.35 -21.02 17.27
C MET A 362 -1.29 -21.67 18.66
N ASN A 363 -2.32 -21.51 19.49
CA ASN A 363 -2.39 -22.11 20.83
C ASN A 363 -2.38 -23.65 20.78
N GLU A 364 -3.04 -24.23 19.77
CA GLU A 364 -3.09 -25.67 19.50
C GLU A 364 -1.87 -26.18 18.72
N LYS A 365 -0.86 -25.33 18.49
CA LYS A 365 0.38 -25.66 17.76
C LYS A 365 0.16 -26.07 16.29
N ARG A 366 -0.96 -25.68 15.69
CA ARG A 366 -1.28 -25.84 14.26
C ARG A 366 -0.71 -24.67 13.43
N PHE A 367 0.61 -24.48 13.47
CA PHE A 367 1.29 -23.32 12.89
C PHE A 367 1.15 -23.19 11.37
N ASP A 368 1.22 -24.30 10.63
CA ASP A 368 1.03 -24.27 9.16
C ASP A 368 -0.37 -23.79 8.77
N GLU A 369 -1.36 -24.03 9.64
CA GLU A 369 -2.70 -23.50 9.47
C GLU A 369 -2.77 -22.02 9.84
N ALA A 370 -2.11 -21.59 10.91
CA ALA A 370 -2.04 -20.18 11.29
C ALA A 370 -1.48 -19.30 10.15
N VAL A 371 -0.41 -19.75 9.49
CA VAL A 371 0.15 -19.05 8.31
C VAL A 371 -0.87 -18.92 7.18
N LYS A 372 -1.65 -19.97 6.90
CA LYS A 372 -2.69 -19.95 5.86
C LYS A 372 -3.87 -19.05 6.24
N LEU A 373 -4.28 -19.06 7.51
CA LEU A 373 -5.38 -18.23 8.02
C LEU A 373 -5.06 -16.72 8.02
N ARG A 374 -3.77 -16.34 8.05
CA ARG A 374 -3.34 -14.95 7.80
C ARG A 374 -3.55 -14.49 6.35
N GLY A 375 -3.82 -15.42 5.44
CA GLY A 375 -4.14 -15.16 4.04
C GLY A 375 -2.95 -15.27 3.08
N GLY A 376 -3.26 -15.31 1.78
CA GLY A 376 -2.29 -15.61 0.73
C GLY A 376 -1.11 -14.63 0.64
N SER A 377 -1.29 -13.35 1.01
CA SER A 377 -0.19 -12.38 1.04
C SER A 377 0.87 -12.74 2.10
N PHE A 378 0.42 -13.13 3.30
CA PHE A 378 1.29 -13.56 4.39
C PHE A 378 2.00 -14.88 4.04
N GLU A 379 1.26 -15.88 3.58
CA GLU A 379 1.81 -17.17 3.16
C GLU A 379 2.85 -16.99 2.04
N ASN A 380 2.57 -16.14 1.04
CA ASN A 380 3.52 -15.84 -0.03
C ASN A 380 4.80 -15.18 0.50
N ASN A 381 4.69 -14.20 1.42
CA ASN A 381 5.86 -13.60 2.06
C ASN A 381 6.69 -14.65 2.81
N TRP A 382 6.01 -15.51 3.56
CA TRP A 382 6.64 -16.56 4.34
C TRP A 382 7.38 -17.55 3.44
N ASN A 383 6.72 -18.03 2.39
CA ASN A 383 7.32 -18.94 1.42
C ASN A 383 8.54 -18.32 0.74
N ILE A 384 8.49 -17.02 0.39
CA ILE A 384 9.63 -16.32 -0.20
C ILE A 384 10.79 -16.22 0.78
N TYR A 385 10.52 -15.91 2.05
CA TYR A 385 11.55 -15.88 3.09
C TYR A 385 12.18 -17.26 3.32
N ASN A 386 11.36 -18.32 3.26
CA ASN A 386 11.74 -19.70 3.57
C ASN A 386 12.23 -20.52 2.35
N LEU A 387 12.35 -19.89 1.17
CA LEU A 387 12.76 -20.53 -0.07
C LEU A 387 14.04 -21.36 0.14
N SER A 388 13.90 -22.68 -0.04
CA SER A 388 14.96 -23.67 0.11
C SER A 388 15.42 -24.14 -1.27
N HIS A 389 16.72 -24.45 -1.38
CA HIS A 389 17.44 -24.82 -2.60
C HIS A 389 16.96 -26.19 -3.10
N THR A 390 16.27 -26.26 -4.24
CA THR A 390 15.78 -27.56 -4.72
C THR A 390 16.20 -27.95 -6.13
N HIS A 391 16.67 -27.04 -6.98
CA HIS A 391 17.04 -27.42 -8.35
C HIS A 391 18.32 -26.72 -8.82
N ILE A 392 19.33 -27.52 -9.18
CA ILE A 392 20.59 -27.05 -9.76
C ILE A 392 20.46 -27.12 -11.28
N HIS A 393 20.54 -25.97 -11.94
CA HIS A 393 20.48 -25.81 -13.38
C HIS A 393 21.61 -24.88 -13.84
N ASN A 394 22.45 -25.30 -14.77
CA ASN A 394 23.60 -24.51 -15.24
C ASN A 394 23.27 -23.67 -16.49
N PHE A 395 22.30 -22.76 -16.40
CA PHE A 395 21.99 -21.78 -17.47
C PHE A 395 22.63 -20.42 -17.16
N ALA A 396 22.86 -19.60 -18.20
CA ALA A 396 23.28 -18.21 -18.00
C ALA A 396 22.09 -17.25 -18.14
N VAL A 397 21.87 -16.41 -17.13
CA VAL A 397 20.78 -15.42 -17.10
C VAL A 397 21.39 -14.02 -17.04
N ALA A 398 21.02 -13.15 -17.99
CA ALA A 398 21.43 -11.74 -17.97
C ALA A 398 20.31 -10.84 -17.42
N ILE A 399 20.67 -9.92 -16.53
CA ILE A 399 19.78 -8.98 -15.85
C ILE A 399 20.18 -7.56 -16.22
N LEU A 400 19.21 -6.75 -16.65
CA LEU A 400 19.44 -5.38 -17.08
C LEU A 400 18.31 -4.44 -16.66
N ASN A 401 18.67 -3.18 -16.39
CA ASN A 401 17.72 -2.11 -16.10
C ASN A 401 17.53 -1.20 -17.32
N VAL A 402 16.28 -0.87 -17.65
CA VAL A 402 15.94 -0.07 -18.85
C VAL A 402 14.91 1.02 -18.51
N GLY A 403 15.11 2.22 -19.04
CA GLY A 403 14.22 3.36 -18.84
C GLY A 403 14.78 4.39 -17.86
N ALA A 404 13.90 5.10 -17.16
CA ALA A 404 14.30 5.98 -16.06
C ALA A 404 14.53 5.18 -14.77
N PRO A 405 15.41 5.63 -13.87
CA PRO A 405 15.58 4.98 -12.57
C PRO A 405 14.27 5.05 -11.76
N ALA A 406 13.97 3.95 -11.07
CA ALA A 406 12.85 3.85 -10.16
C ALA A 406 13.28 3.12 -8.89
N ALA A 407 12.77 3.58 -7.75
CA ALA A 407 12.95 2.92 -6.46
C ALA A 407 12.44 1.46 -6.53
N GLY A 408 13.18 0.53 -5.91
CA GLY A 408 12.83 -0.90 -5.91
C GLY A 408 13.49 -1.73 -7.03
N MET A 409 14.06 -1.11 -8.07
CA MET A 409 14.82 -1.83 -9.11
C MET A 409 15.95 -2.68 -8.52
N ASN A 410 16.74 -2.10 -7.61
CA ASN A 410 17.86 -2.80 -6.97
C ASN A 410 17.40 -3.97 -6.06
N ALA A 411 16.21 -3.87 -5.44
CA ALA A 411 15.63 -4.96 -4.66
C ALA A 411 15.20 -6.13 -5.57
N ALA A 412 14.63 -5.82 -6.73
CA ALA A 412 14.31 -6.82 -7.76
C ALA A 412 15.58 -7.49 -8.32
N VAL A 413 16.61 -6.72 -8.68
CA VAL A 413 17.90 -7.28 -9.10
C VAL A 413 18.49 -8.18 -8.02
N ARG A 414 18.59 -7.70 -6.77
CA ARG A 414 19.20 -8.46 -5.68
C ARG A 414 18.52 -9.81 -5.45
N SER A 415 17.19 -9.81 -5.40
CA SER A 415 16.41 -11.03 -5.16
C SER A 415 16.51 -12.00 -6.34
N ALA A 416 16.48 -11.50 -7.57
CA ALA A 416 16.69 -12.30 -8.77
C ALA A 416 18.10 -12.92 -8.81
N VAL A 417 19.16 -12.13 -8.58
CA VAL A 417 20.55 -12.63 -8.54
C VAL A 417 20.72 -13.72 -7.50
N ARG A 418 20.29 -13.48 -6.25
CA ARG A 418 20.44 -14.46 -5.17
C ARG A 418 19.68 -15.74 -5.45
N LEU A 419 18.46 -15.64 -5.99
CA LEU A 419 17.68 -16.83 -6.30
C LEU A 419 18.28 -17.59 -7.49
N ALA A 420 18.71 -16.91 -8.54
CA ALA A 420 19.31 -17.54 -9.71
C ALA A 420 20.61 -18.27 -9.34
N LEU A 421 21.48 -17.66 -8.54
CA LEU A 421 22.68 -18.32 -8.00
C LEU A 421 22.32 -19.51 -7.11
N ALA A 422 21.27 -19.41 -6.30
CA ALA A 422 20.77 -20.52 -5.49
C ALA A 422 20.23 -21.69 -6.34
N HIS A 423 19.75 -21.41 -7.56
CA HIS A 423 19.37 -22.43 -8.55
C HIS A 423 20.57 -22.93 -9.39
N GLY A 424 21.80 -22.51 -9.08
CA GLY A 424 23.01 -22.90 -9.82
C GLY A 424 23.20 -22.19 -11.16
N HIS A 425 22.37 -21.20 -11.49
CA HIS A 425 22.53 -20.43 -12.71
C HIS A 425 23.77 -19.53 -12.64
N LYS A 426 24.43 -19.35 -13.78
CA LYS A 426 25.39 -18.27 -13.97
C LYS A 426 24.63 -16.97 -14.19
N VAL A 427 24.96 -15.91 -13.45
CA VAL A 427 24.22 -14.65 -13.53
C VAL A 427 25.12 -13.54 -14.06
N TYR A 428 24.63 -12.82 -15.07
CA TYR A 428 25.30 -11.66 -15.62
C TYR A 428 24.49 -10.39 -15.32
N GLY A 429 25.18 -9.35 -14.86
CA GLY A 429 24.69 -7.99 -14.83
C GLY A 429 25.08 -7.29 -16.12
N VAL A 430 24.18 -6.48 -16.68
CA VAL A 430 24.47 -5.67 -17.85
C VAL A 430 24.37 -4.20 -17.48
N HIS A 431 25.43 -3.44 -17.74
CA HIS A 431 25.42 -2.01 -17.52
C HIS A 431 24.55 -1.29 -18.56
N ASP A 432 23.87 -0.21 -18.18
CA ASP A 432 23.23 0.72 -19.12
C ASP A 432 22.20 0.11 -20.10
N GLY A 433 21.52 -0.97 -19.70
CA GLY A 433 20.40 -1.55 -20.44
C GLY A 433 20.81 -2.17 -21.78
N PHE A 434 19.92 -2.06 -22.79
CA PHE A 434 20.14 -2.65 -24.12
C PHE A 434 21.39 -2.08 -24.82
N GLN A 435 21.74 -0.82 -24.57
CA GLN A 435 22.95 -0.21 -25.14
C GLN A 435 24.21 -0.89 -24.62
N GLY A 436 24.28 -1.16 -23.31
CA GLY A 436 25.45 -1.86 -22.77
C GLY A 436 25.48 -3.32 -23.16
N LEU A 437 24.32 -3.99 -23.33
CA LEU A 437 24.28 -5.34 -23.90
C LEU A 437 24.90 -5.37 -25.30
N ALA A 438 24.52 -4.43 -26.16
CA ALA A 438 25.07 -4.28 -27.51
C ALA A 438 26.57 -3.93 -27.51
N ASN A 439 27.05 -3.22 -26.50
CA ASN A 439 28.46 -2.86 -26.35
C ASN A 439 29.29 -3.95 -25.64
N GLY A 440 28.67 -5.07 -25.22
CA GLY A 440 29.34 -6.12 -24.44
C GLY A 440 29.70 -5.71 -23.01
N ALA A 441 29.04 -4.71 -22.43
CA ALA A 441 29.21 -4.25 -21.05
C ALA A 441 28.52 -5.20 -20.05
N VAL A 442 28.90 -6.47 -20.12
CA VAL A 442 28.36 -7.60 -19.35
C VAL A 442 29.40 -8.05 -18.33
N PHE A 443 28.99 -8.24 -17.08
CA PHE A 443 29.87 -8.70 -16.00
C PHE A 443 29.19 -9.78 -15.16
N GLU A 444 29.98 -10.67 -14.59
CA GLU A 444 29.47 -11.77 -13.76
C GLU A 444 29.05 -11.26 -12.38
N MET A 445 27.90 -11.71 -11.89
CA MET A 445 27.36 -11.34 -10.59
C MET A 445 27.53 -12.46 -9.57
N GLU A 446 28.02 -12.08 -8.40
CA GLU A 446 28.16 -12.98 -7.27
C GLU A 446 27.18 -12.63 -6.14
N TRP A 447 27.07 -13.54 -5.17
CA TRP A 447 26.17 -13.37 -4.02
C TRP A 447 26.41 -12.05 -3.26
N HIS A 448 27.67 -11.66 -3.13
CA HIS A 448 28.08 -10.48 -2.39
C HIS A 448 27.95 -9.19 -3.21
N THR A 449 27.97 -9.27 -4.55
CA THR A 449 27.85 -8.11 -5.47
C THR A 449 26.58 -7.30 -5.20
N VAL A 450 25.49 -7.99 -4.82
CA VAL A 450 24.18 -7.39 -4.53
C VAL A 450 23.89 -7.20 -3.04
N ALA A 451 24.92 -7.29 -2.19
CA ALA A 451 24.76 -7.05 -0.75
C ALA A 451 24.36 -5.59 -0.48
N GLY A 452 23.35 -5.37 0.36
CA GLY A 452 22.87 -4.02 0.71
C GLY A 452 22.03 -3.32 -0.36
N TRP A 453 21.83 -3.93 -1.53
CA TRP A 453 21.10 -3.30 -2.65
C TRP A 453 19.60 -3.06 -2.36
N THR A 454 18.99 -3.79 -1.42
CA THR A 454 17.55 -3.69 -1.13
C THR A 454 17.11 -2.27 -0.75
N GLY A 455 17.91 -1.57 0.06
CA GLY A 455 17.59 -0.23 0.55
C GLY A 455 18.14 0.91 -0.31
N GLN A 456 18.79 0.61 -1.44
CA GLN A 456 19.38 1.61 -2.32
C GLN A 456 18.38 2.05 -3.39
N GLY A 457 18.19 3.36 -3.52
CA GLY A 457 17.43 3.97 -4.61
C GLY A 457 18.16 3.90 -5.96
N SER A 458 17.55 4.48 -7.00
CA SER A 458 18.12 4.53 -8.35
C SER A 458 18.40 3.14 -8.96
N SER A 459 19.29 3.06 -9.95
CA SER A 459 19.74 1.84 -10.63
C SER A 459 21.25 1.65 -10.48
N LEU A 460 21.68 0.64 -9.72
CA LEU A 460 23.10 0.32 -9.54
C LEU A 460 23.73 -0.36 -10.76
N LEU A 461 22.92 -0.95 -11.64
CA LEU A 461 23.37 -1.41 -12.96
C LEU A 461 23.56 -0.26 -13.96
N GLY A 462 23.12 0.96 -13.64
CA GLY A 462 22.88 1.98 -14.65
C GLY A 462 21.62 1.67 -15.46
N THR A 463 21.05 2.66 -16.13
CA THR A 463 19.84 2.50 -16.93
C THR A 463 19.76 3.58 -18.00
N LYS A 464 19.29 3.20 -19.19
CA LYS A 464 19.10 4.10 -20.34
C LYS A 464 17.77 3.82 -21.01
N ARG A 465 17.27 4.81 -21.76
CA ARG A 465 16.03 4.71 -22.55
C ARG A 465 16.24 4.15 -23.97
N THR A 466 17.45 3.67 -24.28
CA THR A 466 17.79 3.15 -25.61
C THR A 466 17.00 1.88 -25.91
N LEU A 467 16.39 1.82 -27.10
CA LEU A 467 15.65 0.66 -27.59
C LEU A 467 16.57 -0.26 -28.44
N PRO A 468 16.28 -1.57 -28.51
CA PRO A 468 17.14 -2.54 -29.15
C PRO A 468 17.04 -2.57 -30.68
N SER A 469 15.99 -2.04 -31.31
CA SER A 469 15.76 -2.07 -32.77
C SER A 469 16.97 -1.67 -33.63
N LYS A 470 17.78 -0.69 -33.21
CA LYS A 470 18.98 -0.24 -33.95
C LYS A 470 20.26 -1.03 -33.60
N LEU A 471 20.16 -1.97 -32.68
CA LEU A 471 21.29 -2.67 -32.04
C LEU A 471 21.14 -4.20 -32.10
N LEU A 472 20.14 -4.72 -32.82
CA LEU A 472 19.76 -6.14 -32.81
C LEU A 472 20.93 -7.07 -33.13
N GLU A 473 21.68 -6.80 -34.19
CA GLU A 473 22.85 -7.60 -34.60
C GLU A 473 23.89 -7.71 -33.46
N LYS A 474 24.31 -6.58 -32.91
CA LYS A 474 25.26 -6.54 -31.78
C LYS A 474 24.72 -7.19 -30.51
N ILE A 475 23.42 -7.11 -30.27
CA ILE A 475 22.78 -7.77 -29.14
C ILE A 475 22.81 -9.29 -29.33
N ALA A 476 22.46 -9.78 -30.52
CA ALA A 476 22.52 -11.21 -30.86
C ALA A 476 23.95 -11.77 -30.76
N GLU A 477 24.93 -11.04 -31.29
CA GLU A 477 26.36 -11.38 -31.16
C GLU A 477 26.78 -11.54 -29.70
N ASN A 478 26.40 -10.59 -28.83
CA ASN A 478 26.77 -10.65 -27.42
C ASN A 478 26.00 -11.73 -26.65
N ILE A 479 24.73 -12.00 -26.98
CA ILE A 479 23.97 -13.12 -26.42
C ILE A 479 24.73 -14.43 -26.67
N THR A 480 25.20 -14.65 -27.90
CA THR A 480 26.01 -15.81 -28.25
C THR A 480 27.36 -15.81 -27.52
N LYS A 481 28.08 -14.68 -27.55
CA LYS A 481 29.41 -14.54 -26.93
C LYS A 481 29.41 -14.89 -25.44
N PHE A 482 28.39 -14.46 -24.71
CA PHE A 482 28.26 -14.70 -23.26
C PHE A 482 27.42 -15.95 -22.94
N ASN A 483 26.96 -16.67 -23.96
CA ASN A 483 26.08 -17.84 -23.86
C ASN A 483 24.80 -17.57 -23.03
N ILE A 484 24.21 -16.39 -23.21
CA ILE A 484 23.03 -15.94 -22.46
C ILE A 484 21.82 -16.79 -22.87
N SER A 485 21.23 -17.50 -21.91
CA SER A 485 20.10 -18.41 -22.12
C SER A 485 18.75 -17.78 -21.78
N ALA A 486 18.73 -16.66 -21.05
CA ALA A 486 17.52 -15.89 -20.73
C ALA A 486 17.84 -14.42 -20.37
N LEU A 487 16.85 -13.54 -20.55
CA LEU A 487 16.92 -12.13 -20.18
C LEU A 487 15.87 -11.77 -19.13
N LEU A 488 16.30 -11.06 -18.09
CA LEU A 488 15.43 -10.37 -17.15
C LEU A 488 15.62 -8.86 -17.30
N VAL A 489 14.60 -8.18 -17.79
CA VAL A 489 14.61 -6.73 -18.02
C VAL A 489 13.75 -6.04 -16.96
N ILE A 490 14.33 -5.12 -16.21
CA ILE A 490 13.61 -4.39 -15.15
C ILE A 490 13.50 -2.93 -15.58
N GLY A 491 12.27 -2.43 -15.75
CA GLY A 491 12.13 -1.10 -16.31
C GLY A 491 10.73 -0.67 -16.69
N GLY A 492 10.66 0.56 -17.21
CA GLY A 492 9.41 1.22 -17.58
C GLY A 492 8.91 0.82 -18.97
N PHE A 493 8.25 1.75 -19.64
CA PHE A 493 7.71 1.53 -20.99
C PHE A 493 8.77 1.08 -22.00
N GLU A 494 10.01 1.60 -21.90
CA GLU A 494 11.12 1.20 -22.78
C GLU A 494 11.54 -0.27 -22.58
N ALA A 495 11.40 -0.81 -21.37
CA ALA A 495 11.69 -2.22 -21.11
C ALA A 495 10.66 -3.12 -21.80
N TYR A 496 9.38 -2.81 -21.63
CA TYR A 496 8.27 -3.49 -22.30
C TYR A 496 8.42 -3.43 -23.82
N ARG A 497 8.56 -2.22 -24.38
CA ARG A 497 8.72 -2.02 -25.82
C ARG A 497 9.99 -2.68 -26.35
N GLY A 498 11.10 -2.61 -25.60
CA GLY A 498 12.34 -3.23 -26.02
C GLY A 498 12.25 -4.75 -26.09
N VAL A 499 11.61 -5.41 -25.11
CA VAL A 499 11.38 -6.86 -25.19
C VAL A 499 10.40 -7.23 -26.31
N LEU A 500 9.40 -6.39 -26.60
CA LEU A 500 8.54 -6.58 -27.77
C LEU A 500 9.35 -6.51 -29.08
N GLU A 501 10.24 -5.52 -29.22
CA GLU A 501 11.14 -5.40 -30.39
C GLU A 501 12.09 -6.62 -30.52
N LEU A 502 12.63 -7.13 -29.41
CA LEU A 502 13.46 -8.36 -29.41
C LEU A 502 12.63 -9.60 -29.79
N PHE A 503 11.38 -9.69 -29.32
CA PHE A 503 10.49 -10.79 -29.67
C PHE A 503 10.14 -10.77 -31.16
N GLU A 504 9.77 -9.62 -31.71
CA GLU A 504 9.46 -9.46 -33.14
C GLU A 504 10.69 -9.77 -34.03
N ALA A 505 11.90 -9.58 -33.50
CA ALA A 505 13.16 -9.89 -34.18
C ALA A 505 13.56 -11.38 -34.17
N ARG A 506 12.86 -12.26 -33.40
CA ARG A 506 13.17 -13.70 -33.34
C ARG A 506 13.13 -14.42 -34.70
N GLY A 507 12.34 -13.92 -35.65
CA GLY A 507 12.29 -14.48 -37.01
C GLY A 507 13.56 -14.23 -37.83
N HIS A 508 14.43 -13.31 -37.40
CA HIS A 508 15.68 -12.95 -38.08
C HIS A 508 16.93 -13.37 -37.30
N TYR A 509 16.81 -13.57 -35.99
CA TYR A 509 17.92 -13.90 -35.08
C TYR A 509 17.51 -15.04 -34.14
N ASP A 510 18.03 -16.25 -34.41
CA ASP A 510 17.79 -17.44 -33.59
C ASP A 510 18.27 -17.26 -32.15
N GLU A 511 19.28 -16.42 -31.94
CA GLU A 511 19.87 -16.07 -30.64
C GLU A 511 18.84 -15.41 -29.70
N LEU A 512 17.81 -14.76 -30.27
CA LEU A 512 16.75 -14.10 -29.50
C LEU A 512 15.62 -15.07 -29.09
N CYS A 513 15.67 -16.33 -29.54
CA CYS A 513 14.74 -17.39 -29.13
C CYS A 513 15.09 -17.92 -27.72
N ILE A 514 15.20 -17.01 -26.76
CA ILE A 514 15.42 -17.27 -25.33
C ILE A 514 14.26 -16.70 -24.50
N PRO A 515 13.98 -17.24 -23.30
CA PRO A 515 13.00 -16.66 -22.40
C PRO A 515 13.36 -15.22 -21.99
N MET A 516 12.40 -14.31 -22.08
CA MET A 516 12.53 -12.91 -21.71
C MET A 516 11.41 -12.51 -20.75
N CYS A 517 11.77 -11.98 -19.58
CA CYS A 517 10.82 -11.50 -18.58
C CYS A 517 11.01 -10.00 -18.35
N VAL A 518 9.92 -9.23 -18.34
CA VAL A 518 9.92 -7.82 -17.96
C VAL A 518 9.35 -7.66 -16.55
N ILE A 519 10.08 -6.99 -15.66
CA ILE A 519 9.53 -6.48 -14.40
C ILE A 519 9.23 -4.99 -14.57
N PRO A 520 7.96 -4.57 -14.51
CA PRO A 520 7.57 -3.16 -14.60
C PRO A 520 8.17 -2.31 -13.48
N ALA A 521 8.94 -1.28 -13.84
CA ALA A 521 9.58 -0.35 -12.90
C ALA A 521 9.63 1.08 -13.46
N THR A 522 8.79 1.96 -12.90
CA THR A 522 8.65 3.37 -13.30
C THR A 522 7.84 4.11 -12.25
N ILE A 523 8.17 5.38 -11.99
CA ILE A 523 7.38 6.24 -11.11
C ILE A 523 6.00 6.61 -11.69
N SER A 524 5.85 6.46 -13.01
CA SER A 524 4.66 6.91 -13.74
C SER A 524 3.53 5.90 -13.71
N ASN A 525 3.81 4.64 -13.34
CA ASN A 525 2.85 3.53 -13.41
C ASN A 525 2.18 3.39 -14.80
N ASN A 526 2.98 3.51 -15.87
CA ASN A 526 2.53 3.59 -17.26
C ASN A 526 2.87 2.33 -18.08
N VAL A 527 3.23 1.22 -17.44
CA VAL A 527 3.50 -0.04 -18.15
C VAL A 527 2.19 -0.81 -18.34
N PRO A 528 1.83 -1.22 -19.56
CA PRO A 528 0.63 -2.00 -19.83
C PRO A 528 0.56 -3.31 -19.05
N GLY A 529 -0.66 -3.72 -18.69
CA GLY A 529 -0.95 -5.03 -18.11
C GLY A 529 -0.84 -5.11 -16.57
N THR A 530 -0.14 -4.20 -15.90
CA THR A 530 0.01 -4.22 -14.43
C THR A 530 -0.70 -3.06 -13.74
N ASP A 531 -1.25 -3.30 -12.56
CA ASP A 531 -1.85 -2.26 -11.71
C ASP A 531 -0.78 -1.40 -11.02
N PHE A 532 0.39 -1.99 -10.74
CA PHE A 532 1.49 -1.32 -10.07
C PHE A 532 2.84 -1.65 -10.73
N SER A 533 3.66 -0.63 -10.93
CA SER A 533 5.08 -0.76 -11.25
C SER A 533 5.95 -0.38 -10.05
N LEU A 534 7.16 -0.97 -9.98
CA LEU A 534 8.13 -0.60 -8.96
C LEU A 534 8.49 0.89 -9.04
N GLY A 535 8.55 1.52 -7.88
CA GLY A 535 8.90 2.93 -7.69
C GLY A 535 7.70 3.87 -7.70
N ALA A 536 6.51 3.37 -8.04
CA ALA A 536 5.30 4.17 -8.04
C ALA A 536 4.91 4.61 -6.61
N ASP A 537 4.95 3.70 -5.64
CA ASP A 537 4.62 4.02 -4.24
C ASP A 537 5.64 4.99 -3.61
N THR A 538 6.94 4.75 -3.82
CA THR A 538 8.00 5.67 -3.40
C THR A 538 7.78 7.06 -3.98
N ALA A 539 7.39 7.16 -5.26
CA ALA A 539 7.16 8.44 -5.91
C ALA A 539 5.95 9.19 -5.35
N VAL A 540 4.84 8.49 -5.08
CA VAL A 540 3.66 9.11 -4.47
C VAL A 540 4.00 9.64 -3.07
N ASN A 541 4.76 8.88 -2.26
CA ASN A 541 5.23 9.32 -0.95
C ASN A 541 6.12 10.57 -1.06
N ALA A 542 7.12 10.58 -1.96
CA ALA A 542 7.99 11.74 -2.16
C ALA A 542 7.21 12.99 -2.61
N ALA A 543 6.26 12.83 -3.52
CA ALA A 543 5.41 13.93 -3.97
C ALA A 543 4.46 14.42 -2.86
N MET A 544 3.91 13.51 -2.05
CA MET A 544 3.07 13.82 -0.90
C MET A 544 3.83 14.62 0.16
N GLU A 545 5.04 14.20 0.52
CA GLU A 545 5.89 14.92 1.48
C GLU A 545 6.23 16.33 1.01
N GLY A 546 6.54 16.49 -0.29
CA GLY A 546 6.76 17.80 -0.90
C GLY A 546 5.52 18.69 -0.77
N CYS A 547 4.34 18.15 -1.08
CA CYS A 547 3.06 18.86 -0.95
C CYS A 547 2.72 19.22 0.50
N ASP A 548 3.01 18.37 1.48
CA ASP A 548 2.75 18.67 2.89
C ASP A 548 3.61 19.83 3.39
N LYS A 549 4.90 19.89 3.00
CA LYS A 549 5.79 21.04 3.29
C LYS A 549 5.25 22.33 2.65
N ILE A 550 4.76 22.24 1.42
CA ILE A 550 4.13 23.38 0.71
C ILE A 550 2.84 23.82 1.42
N LYS A 551 1.98 22.88 1.82
CA LYS A 551 0.74 23.17 2.58
C LYS A 551 1.03 23.84 3.92
N GLN A 552 2.10 23.45 4.59
CA GLN A 552 2.55 24.10 5.83
C GLN A 552 2.93 25.56 5.58
N SER A 553 3.69 25.83 4.51
CA SER A 553 4.02 27.21 4.08
C SER A 553 2.77 28.04 3.73
N ALA A 554 1.81 27.45 3.01
CA ALA A 554 0.54 28.10 2.67
C ALA A 554 -0.28 28.48 3.92
N SER A 555 -0.23 27.64 4.95
CA SER A 555 -0.97 27.86 6.20
C SER A 555 -0.44 29.05 7.00
N GLY A 556 0.85 29.39 6.85
CA GLY A 556 1.46 30.55 7.53
C GLY A 556 1.16 31.90 6.87
N THR A 557 0.91 31.93 5.56
CA THR A 557 0.72 33.19 4.80
C THR A 557 -0.74 33.56 4.54
N LYS A 558 -1.68 32.63 4.77
CA LYS A 558 -3.13 32.74 4.52
C LYS A 558 -3.47 33.12 3.06
N ARG A 559 -4.65 32.71 2.60
CA ARG A 559 -5.20 32.99 1.26
C ARG A 559 -4.21 32.72 0.12
N ARG A 560 -3.63 31.52 0.12
CA ARG A 560 -2.64 31.10 -0.89
C ARG A 560 -3.02 29.79 -1.58
N VAL A 561 -2.93 29.78 -2.90
CA VAL A 561 -3.06 28.60 -3.75
C VAL A 561 -1.69 28.20 -4.28
N PHE A 562 -1.38 26.91 -4.21
CA PHE A 562 -0.22 26.35 -4.89
C PHE A 562 -0.66 25.48 -6.06
N VAL A 563 -0.07 25.71 -7.23
CA VAL A 563 -0.11 24.82 -8.39
C VAL A 563 1.18 24.01 -8.35
N VAL A 564 1.05 22.70 -8.12
CA VAL A 564 2.19 21.79 -7.98
C VAL A 564 2.25 20.88 -9.20
N GLU A 565 3.35 20.96 -9.93
CA GLU A 565 3.59 20.10 -11.09
C GLU A 565 4.20 18.76 -10.66
N THR A 566 3.55 17.67 -11.06
CA THR A 566 4.01 16.29 -10.88
C THR A 566 4.50 15.70 -12.19
N MET A 567 5.43 14.75 -12.11
CA MET A 567 5.85 13.94 -13.27
C MET A 567 4.74 12.94 -13.65
N GLY A 568 5.03 12.10 -14.64
CA GLY A 568 4.17 10.96 -15.01
C GLY A 568 4.08 10.74 -16.52
N GLY A 569 4.77 11.56 -17.33
CA GLY A 569 4.50 11.64 -18.75
C GLY A 569 3.01 11.95 -18.97
N TYR A 570 2.37 11.23 -19.88
CA TYR A 570 0.93 11.32 -20.13
C TYR A 570 0.08 10.52 -19.13
N CYS A 571 0.70 9.81 -18.17
CA CYS A 571 -0.03 9.07 -17.14
C CYS A 571 -0.28 9.95 -15.90
N GLY A 572 -1.54 10.21 -15.60
CA GLY A 572 -2.04 10.99 -14.47
C GLY A 572 -2.04 10.27 -13.12
N TYR A 573 -1.51 9.04 -13.03
CA TYR A 573 -1.51 8.23 -11.80
C TYR A 573 -0.90 8.97 -10.61
N LEU A 574 0.31 9.54 -10.82
CA LEU A 574 1.06 10.23 -9.77
C LEU A 574 0.31 11.47 -9.29
N ALA A 575 -0.18 12.30 -10.21
CA ALA A 575 -0.99 13.48 -9.88
C ALA A 575 -2.27 13.12 -9.11
N THR A 576 -2.98 12.07 -9.55
CA THR A 576 -4.25 11.68 -8.92
C THR A 576 -4.03 11.07 -7.54
N SER A 577 -3.10 10.13 -7.42
CA SER A 577 -2.79 9.44 -6.15
C SER A 577 -2.23 10.41 -5.12
N THR A 578 -1.26 11.25 -5.50
CA THR A 578 -0.76 12.31 -4.62
C THR A 578 -1.87 13.28 -4.25
N GLY A 579 -2.72 13.67 -5.20
CA GLY A 579 -3.85 14.58 -4.96
C GLY A 579 -4.79 14.08 -3.86
N ILE A 580 -5.10 12.78 -3.85
CA ILE A 580 -5.90 12.16 -2.78
C ILE A 580 -5.13 12.15 -1.46
N ALA A 581 -3.87 11.71 -1.47
CA ALA A 581 -3.02 11.59 -0.27
C ALA A 581 -2.80 12.93 0.45
N VAL A 582 -2.81 14.05 -0.28
CA VAL A 582 -2.60 15.40 0.27
C VAL A 582 -3.90 16.16 0.51
N GLY A 583 -5.03 15.62 0.00
CA GLY A 583 -6.33 16.29 -0.01
C GLY A 583 -6.34 17.55 -0.88
N ALA A 584 -5.79 17.45 -2.09
CA ALA A 584 -5.78 18.49 -3.10
C ALA A 584 -7.21 18.88 -3.52
N ASP A 585 -7.36 20.12 -3.96
CA ASP A 585 -8.62 20.67 -4.43
C ASP A 585 -8.90 20.28 -5.88
N ALA A 586 -7.87 20.18 -6.70
CA ALA A 586 -8.00 19.71 -8.08
C ALA A 586 -6.72 18.98 -8.50
N ALA A 587 -6.85 18.12 -9.49
CA ALA A 587 -5.72 17.48 -10.17
C ALA A 587 -5.97 17.49 -11.68
N TYR A 588 -5.06 18.07 -12.44
CA TYR A 588 -5.10 18.15 -13.90
C TYR A 588 -4.26 17.01 -14.50
N ILE A 589 -4.88 16.19 -15.34
CA ILE A 589 -4.26 14.99 -15.94
C ILE A 589 -4.58 14.92 -17.43
N PHE A 590 -3.87 14.08 -18.17
CA PHE A 590 -4.04 13.95 -19.62
C PHE A 590 -5.32 13.16 -19.98
N GLU A 591 -5.64 12.16 -19.15
CA GLU A 591 -6.78 11.26 -19.34
C GLU A 591 -8.13 11.95 -19.17
N ASP A 592 -8.16 13.15 -18.57
CA ASP A 592 -9.34 13.96 -18.30
C ASP A 592 -9.15 15.32 -19.00
N PRO A 593 -9.51 15.45 -20.30
CA PRO A 593 -9.20 16.63 -21.10
C PRO A 593 -9.78 17.90 -20.49
N ILE A 594 -8.91 18.89 -20.29
CA ILE A 594 -9.25 20.15 -19.62
C ILE A 594 -9.62 21.17 -20.67
N ASN A 595 -10.71 21.91 -20.45
CA ASN A 595 -11.04 23.10 -21.24
C ASN A 595 -11.11 24.37 -20.36
N ILE A 596 -11.37 25.52 -20.98
CA ILE A 596 -11.41 26.80 -20.28
C ILE A 596 -12.55 26.88 -19.23
N HIS A 597 -13.66 26.18 -19.45
CA HIS A 597 -14.76 26.13 -18.49
C HIS A 597 -14.32 25.41 -17.21
N ASP A 598 -13.62 24.28 -17.33
CA ASP A 598 -13.10 23.54 -16.17
C ASP A 598 -12.13 24.39 -15.34
N LEU A 599 -11.22 25.10 -16.01
CA LEU A 599 -10.28 26.01 -15.35
C LEU A 599 -11.01 27.11 -14.59
N LYS A 600 -12.01 27.74 -15.22
CA LYS A 600 -12.85 28.75 -14.60
C LYS A 600 -13.58 28.21 -13.37
N THR A 601 -14.25 27.05 -13.50
CA THR A 601 -14.96 26.41 -12.39
C THR A 601 -14.04 26.10 -11.21
N ASN A 602 -12.81 25.63 -11.46
CA ASN A 602 -11.85 25.35 -10.39
C ASN A 602 -11.36 26.62 -9.69
N VAL A 603 -11.15 27.70 -10.43
CA VAL A 603 -10.77 29.00 -9.84
C VAL A 603 -11.92 29.56 -9.00
N GLU A 604 -13.15 29.56 -9.51
CA GLU A 604 -14.34 30.01 -8.79
C GLU A 604 -14.56 29.19 -7.51
N HIS A 605 -14.41 27.86 -7.60
CA HIS A 605 -14.48 26.97 -6.46
C HIS A 605 -13.46 27.35 -5.37
N LEU A 606 -12.20 27.57 -5.76
CA LEU A 606 -11.15 27.99 -4.82
C LEU A 606 -11.42 29.39 -4.26
N ALA A 607 -11.89 30.34 -5.07
CA ALA A 607 -12.24 31.68 -4.61
C ALA A 607 -13.35 31.64 -3.55
N GLU A 608 -14.41 30.86 -3.77
CA GLU A 608 -15.50 30.66 -2.80
C GLU A 608 -15.05 29.96 -1.52
N LYS A 609 -14.12 29.01 -1.64
CA LYS A 609 -13.49 28.36 -0.50
C LYS A 609 -12.67 29.35 0.33
N MET A 610 -11.91 30.23 -0.31
CA MET A 610 -11.04 31.23 0.34
C MET A 610 -11.80 32.34 1.07
N LYS A 611 -13.05 32.61 0.70
CA LYS A 611 -13.95 33.53 1.41
C LYS A 611 -14.43 33.00 2.76
N LYS A 612 -14.28 31.69 3.01
CA LYS A 612 -14.71 31.00 4.24
C LYS A 612 -13.50 30.75 5.16
N ASP A 613 -13.66 29.86 6.14
CA ASP A 613 -12.60 29.55 7.12
C ASP A 613 -11.38 28.84 6.52
N ILE A 614 -11.50 28.25 5.33
CA ILE A 614 -10.41 27.51 4.69
C ILE A 614 -9.64 28.41 3.72
N GLN A 615 -8.56 29.01 4.20
CA GLN A 615 -7.80 30.01 3.46
C GLN A 615 -6.55 29.43 2.75
N ARG A 616 -6.64 28.22 2.20
CA ARG A 616 -5.56 27.62 1.40
C ARG A 616 -6.10 26.75 0.27
N GLY A 617 -5.34 26.67 -0.82
CA GLY A 617 -5.64 25.82 -1.97
C GLY A 617 -4.43 25.04 -2.46
N LEU A 618 -4.66 23.84 -2.94
CA LEU A 618 -3.62 23.01 -3.57
C LEU A 618 -4.18 22.36 -4.83
N VAL A 619 -3.52 22.60 -5.96
CA VAL A 619 -3.89 22.07 -7.27
C VAL A 619 -2.70 21.29 -7.79
N LEU A 620 -2.90 20.02 -8.14
CA LEU A 620 -1.86 19.22 -8.78
C LEU A 620 -2.01 19.29 -10.31
N ARG A 621 -0.90 19.27 -11.03
CA ARG A 621 -0.87 19.23 -12.49
C ARG A 621 0.15 18.21 -12.95
N ASN A 622 -0.29 17.22 -13.71
CA ASN A 622 0.63 16.33 -14.44
C ASN A 622 1.35 17.13 -15.55
N GLU A 623 2.66 16.90 -15.70
CA GLU A 623 3.55 17.63 -16.62
C GLU A 623 3.05 17.66 -18.09
N LYS A 624 2.37 16.61 -18.56
CA LYS A 624 1.83 16.49 -19.92
C LYS A 624 0.30 16.43 -19.97
N CYS A 625 -0.39 17.01 -18.98
CA CYS A 625 -1.86 17.03 -18.97
C CYS A 625 -2.46 17.72 -20.20
N HIS A 626 -1.79 18.75 -20.72
CA HIS A 626 -2.21 19.51 -21.89
C HIS A 626 -1.00 20.28 -22.47
N GLU A 627 -0.97 20.48 -23.79
CA GLU A 627 0.11 21.18 -24.49
C GLU A 627 0.15 22.68 -24.16
N TYR A 628 -0.97 23.39 -24.33
CA TYR A 628 -1.06 24.84 -24.13
C TYR A 628 -1.33 25.28 -22.68
N TYR A 629 -2.08 24.50 -21.88
CA TYR A 629 -2.34 24.81 -20.46
C TYR A 629 -1.17 24.37 -19.59
N THR A 630 -0.05 25.07 -19.77
CA THR A 630 1.19 24.86 -19.02
C THR A 630 1.02 25.31 -17.56
N THR A 631 1.95 24.90 -16.70
CA THR A 631 2.01 25.37 -15.31
C THR A 631 2.07 26.89 -15.21
N ASP A 632 2.83 27.55 -16.08
CA ASP A 632 2.91 29.02 -16.13
C ASP A 632 1.58 29.64 -16.58
N PHE A 633 0.91 29.08 -17.57
CA PHE A 633 -0.41 29.54 -17.99
C PHE A 633 -1.43 29.45 -16.85
N ILE A 634 -1.54 28.27 -16.21
CA ILE A 634 -2.46 28.05 -15.08
C ILE A 634 -2.13 29.01 -13.93
N HIS A 635 -0.85 29.21 -13.62
CA HIS A 635 -0.42 30.15 -12.60
C HIS A 635 -0.85 31.59 -12.91
N ARG A 636 -0.64 32.07 -14.14
CA ARG A 636 -1.04 33.42 -14.55
C ARG A 636 -2.55 33.59 -14.50
N LEU A 637 -3.30 32.59 -14.98
CA LEU A 637 -4.76 32.57 -14.93
C LEU A 637 -5.25 32.68 -13.48
N TYR A 638 -4.78 31.78 -12.61
CA TYR A 638 -5.17 31.77 -11.19
C TYR A 638 -4.76 33.05 -10.46
N SER A 639 -3.62 33.64 -10.80
CA SER A 639 -3.17 34.91 -10.22
C SER A 639 -4.03 36.09 -10.66
N SER A 640 -4.48 36.08 -11.92
CA SER A 640 -5.35 37.13 -12.48
C SER A 640 -6.76 37.04 -11.89
N GLU A 641 -7.38 35.87 -12.00
CA GLU A 641 -8.77 35.64 -11.58
C GLU A 641 -8.92 35.58 -10.05
N GLY A 642 -7.86 35.17 -9.34
CA GLY A 642 -7.82 35.16 -7.88
C GLY A 642 -7.51 36.53 -7.25
N LYS A 643 -7.24 37.58 -8.06
CA LYS A 643 -6.75 38.88 -7.59
C LYS A 643 -7.71 39.49 -6.55
N GLY A 644 -7.14 39.88 -5.40
CA GLY A 644 -7.90 40.40 -4.27
C GLY A 644 -8.53 39.33 -3.36
N ILE A 645 -8.53 38.06 -3.77
CA ILE A 645 -9.05 36.93 -2.99
C ILE A 645 -7.93 36.03 -2.49
N PHE A 646 -7.00 35.63 -3.36
CA PHE A 646 -5.84 34.79 -3.01
C PHE A 646 -4.62 35.07 -3.91
N ASP A 647 -3.45 34.70 -3.40
CA ASP A 647 -2.18 34.69 -4.16
C ASP A 647 -1.91 33.28 -4.71
N CYS A 648 -1.36 33.18 -5.92
CA CYS A 648 -1.02 31.90 -6.55
C CYS A 648 0.50 31.74 -6.61
N ARG A 649 0.98 30.52 -6.34
CA ARG A 649 2.39 30.13 -6.44
C ARG A 649 2.53 28.81 -7.17
N VAL A 650 3.69 28.61 -7.79
CA VAL A 650 4.03 27.38 -8.51
C VAL A 650 5.10 26.63 -7.76
N ASN A 651 5.02 25.31 -7.76
CA ASN A 651 6.13 24.46 -7.38
C ASN A 651 6.26 23.28 -8.35
N VAL A 652 7.41 23.15 -9.00
CA VAL A 652 7.72 21.98 -9.85
C VAL A 652 8.54 21.02 -9.01
N LEU A 653 7.97 19.88 -8.65
CA LEU A 653 8.67 18.90 -7.79
C LEU A 653 9.87 18.26 -8.51
N GLY A 654 9.76 18.09 -9.83
CA GLY A 654 10.82 17.54 -10.66
C GLY A 654 11.29 16.16 -10.18
N HIS A 655 12.60 15.93 -10.26
CA HIS A 655 13.22 14.63 -9.99
C HIS A 655 13.19 14.19 -8.52
N LEU A 656 12.81 15.06 -7.57
CA LEU A 656 12.60 14.65 -6.18
C LEU A 656 11.53 13.55 -6.07
N GLN A 657 10.63 13.47 -7.04
CA GLN A 657 9.60 12.44 -7.15
C GLN A 657 10.15 11.04 -7.44
N GLN A 658 11.42 10.88 -7.82
CA GLN A 658 12.04 9.54 -7.89
C GLN A 658 12.31 8.94 -6.51
N GLY A 659 12.25 9.78 -5.46
CA GLY A 659 12.59 9.40 -4.10
C GLY A 659 14.09 9.24 -3.88
N GLY A 660 14.43 8.95 -2.63
CA GLY A 660 15.78 8.54 -2.23
C GLY A 660 15.80 7.05 -1.99
N ALA A 661 15.72 6.65 -0.72
CA ALA A 661 15.56 5.26 -0.35
C ALA A 661 14.15 4.74 -0.75
N PRO A 662 14.03 3.52 -1.30
CA PRO A 662 12.75 2.93 -1.67
C PRO A 662 11.85 2.73 -0.45
N SER A 663 10.54 2.88 -0.65
CA SER A 663 9.53 2.59 0.38
C SER A 663 9.53 1.10 0.77
N PRO A 664 9.01 0.73 1.95
CA PRO A 664 8.87 -0.67 2.35
C PRO A 664 8.07 -1.48 1.32
N PHE A 665 7.03 -0.87 0.73
CA PHE A 665 6.24 -1.49 -0.34
C PHE A 665 7.13 -1.81 -1.55
N ASP A 666 7.85 -0.84 -2.11
CA ASP A 666 8.68 -1.05 -3.30
C ASP A 666 9.86 -2.02 -3.05
N ARG A 667 10.41 -2.06 -1.83
CA ARG A 667 11.44 -3.04 -1.43
C ARG A 667 10.89 -4.46 -1.39
N ASN A 668 9.77 -4.65 -0.71
CA ASN A 668 9.14 -5.96 -0.58
C ASN A 668 8.60 -6.43 -1.94
N TYR A 669 7.90 -5.55 -2.65
CA TYR A 669 7.36 -5.84 -3.97
C TYR A 669 8.48 -6.18 -4.96
N GLY A 670 9.56 -5.40 -5.01
CA GLY A 670 10.73 -5.71 -5.85
C GLY A 670 11.33 -7.08 -5.53
N THR A 671 11.47 -7.40 -4.24
CA THR A 671 11.95 -8.72 -3.78
C THR A 671 11.05 -9.85 -4.26
N LYS A 672 9.72 -9.68 -4.19
CA LYS A 672 8.75 -10.67 -4.69
C LYS A 672 8.86 -10.86 -6.20
N LEU A 673 8.92 -9.76 -6.96
CA LEU A 673 8.94 -9.81 -8.41
C LEU A 673 10.24 -10.45 -8.93
N GLY A 674 11.39 -10.15 -8.33
CA GLY A 674 12.66 -10.79 -8.69
C GLY A 674 12.64 -12.30 -8.45
N VAL A 675 12.08 -12.75 -7.31
CA VAL A 675 11.91 -14.18 -7.01
C VAL A 675 10.98 -14.85 -8.02
N ARG A 676 9.80 -14.29 -8.26
CA ARG A 676 8.81 -14.85 -9.20
C ARG A 676 9.34 -14.90 -10.62
N ALA A 677 10.04 -13.85 -11.06
CA ALA A 677 10.63 -13.80 -12.39
C ALA A 677 11.66 -14.91 -12.59
N ILE A 678 12.56 -15.15 -11.64
CA ILE A 678 13.54 -16.23 -11.75
C ILE A 678 12.88 -17.61 -11.70
N GLN A 679 11.91 -17.85 -10.82
CA GLN A 679 11.16 -19.12 -10.81
C GLN A 679 10.53 -19.41 -12.17
N TRP A 680 9.93 -18.41 -12.81
CA TRP A 680 9.37 -18.55 -14.14
C TRP A 680 10.44 -18.73 -15.22
N ILE A 681 11.56 -17.98 -15.17
CA ILE A 681 12.67 -18.13 -16.10
C ILE A 681 13.25 -19.55 -16.01
N SER A 682 13.56 -20.06 -14.81
CA SER A 682 14.08 -21.41 -14.60
C SER A 682 13.13 -22.49 -15.13
N LYS A 683 11.83 -22.32 -14.92
CA LYS A 683 10.80 -23.19 -15.50
C LYS A 683 10.83 -23.15 -17.03
N LYS A 684 10.82 -21.95 -17.63
CA LYS A 684 10.81 -21.78 -19.10
C LYS A 684 12.09 -22.28 -19.76
N LEU A 685 13.24 -22.06 -19.13
CA LEU A 685 14.52 -22.61 -19.55
C LEU A 685 14.45 -24.14 -19.64
N THR A 686 13.91 -24.79 -18.61
CA THR A 686 13.79 -26.25 -18.56
C THR A 686 12.80 -26.79 -19.60
N GLU A 687 11.64 -26.15 -19.77
CA GLU A 687 10.62 -26.53 -20.77
C GLU A 687 11.12 -26.44 -22.22
N HIS A 688 12.03 -25.51 -22.49
CA HIS A 688 12.50 -25.17 -23.84
C HIS A 688 13.96 -25.58 -24.11
N PHE A 689 14.59 -26.30 -23.20
CA PHE A 689 15.93 -26.84 -23.41
C PHE A 689 15.87 -28.12 -24.25
N ARG A 690 16.45 -28.09 -25.46
CA ARG A 690 16.50 -29.23 -26.38
C ARG A 690 17.83 -29.26 -27.11
N GLN A 691 18.41 -30.45 -27.30
CA GLN A 691 19.63 -30.66 -28.08
C GLN A 691 20.81 -29.75 -27.65
N GLY A 692 20.94 -29.48 -26.35
CA GLY A 692 22.05 -28.68 -25.81
C GLY A 692 21.87 -27.16 -25.91
N ARG A 693 20.75 -26.65 -26.45
CA ARG A 693 20.42 -25.22 -26.48
C ARG A 693 19.00 -24.93 -26.00
N VAL A 694 18.77 -23.71 -25.53
CA VAL A 694 17.42 -23.21 -25.26
C VAL A 694 16.84 -22.66 -26.56
N PHE A 695 15.63 -23.07 -26.91
CA PHE A 695 14.91 -22.53 -28.06
C PHE A 695 13.45 -22.24 -27.72
N ALA A 696 13.18 -20.99 -27.38
CA ALA A 696 11.93 -20.47 -26.86
C ALA A 696 11.37 -19.42 -27.81
N ASN A 697 10.59 -19.85 -28.80
CA ASN A 697 10.03 -18.97 -29.83
C ASN A 697 8.54 -18.62 -29.62
N SER A 698 7.85 -19.26 -28.68
CA SER A 698 6.42 -19.01 -28.47
C SER A 698 6.15 -17.67 -27.75
N PRO A 699 4.97 -17.04 -27.92
CA PRO A 699 4.62 -15.79 -27.24
C PRO A 699 4.76 -15.82 -25.72
N GLU A 700 4.44 -16.96 -25.09
CA GLU A 700 4.46 -17.16 -23.63
C GLU A 700 5.88 -17.22 -23.05
N THR A 701 6.91 -17.08 -23.88
CA THR A 701 8.31 -17.04 -23.47
C THR A 701 8.88 -15.62 -23.43
N ALA A 702 8.13 -14.62 -23.91
CA ALA A 702 8.46 -13.20 -23.76
C ALA A 702 7.29 -12.50 -23.07
N SER A 703 7.39 -12.28 -21.75
CA SER A 703 6.24 -11.86 -20.94
C SER A 703 6.58 -10.72 -19.99
N VAL A 704 5.57 -9.90 -19.70
CA VAL A 704 5.59 -8.93 -18.61
C VAL A 704 5.03 -9.58 -17.37
N LEU A 705 5.74 -9.44 -16.25
CA LEU A 705 5.25 -9.81 -14.93
C LEU A 705 4.23 -8.75 -14.48
N THR A 706 2.97 -9.13 -14.42
CA THR A 706 1.86 -8.21 -14.11
C THR A 706 1.24 -8.53 -12.75
N LEU A 707 0.79 -7.51 -12.04
CA LEU A 707 -0.07 -7.64 -10.87
C LEU A 707 -1.43 -7.05 -11.22
N LYS A 708 -2.48 -7.87 -11.27
CA LYS A 708 -3.87 -7.39 -11.40
C LYS A 708 -4.65 -7.79 -10.16
N ARG A 709 -5.18 -6.81 -9.44
CA ARG A 709 -5.80 -7.01 -8.11
C ARG A 709 -4.85 -7.69 -7.12
N LYS A 710 -4.95 -9.03 -6.97
CA LYS A 710 -4.08 -9.84 -6.10
C LYS A 710 -3.20 -10.83 -6.86
N VAL A 711 -3.42 -10.97 -8.16
CA VAL A 711 -2.87 -12.05 -8.98
C VAL A 711 -1.60 -11.58 -9.67
N ILE A 712 -0.50 -12.31 -9.46
CA ILE A 712 0.73 -12.14 -10.23
C ILE A 712 0.71 -13.14 -11.39
N SER A 713 0.65 -12.63 -12.62
CA SER A 713 0.65 -13.45 -13.83
C SER A 713 1.70 -12.95 -14.83
N PHE A 714 2.06 -13.83 -15.76
CA PHE A 714 2.98 -13.53 -16.86
C PHE A 714 2.14 -13.37 -18.12
N VAL A 715 2.08 -12.14 -18.63
CA VAL A 715 1.28 -11.82 -19.82
C VAL A 715 2.24 -11.62 -21.00
N PRO A 716 2.06 -12.30 -22.14
CA PRO A 716 2.90 -12.11 -23.32
C PRO A 716 2.98 -10.65 -23.75
N VAL A 717 4.17 -10.19 -24.14
CA VAL A 717 4.36 -8.80 -24.62
C VAL A 717 3.52 -8.49 -25.86
N THR A 718 3.22 -9.50 -26.67
CA THR A 718 2.38 -9.39 -27.86
C THR A 718 0.91 -9.15 -27.52
N GLU A 719 0.38 -9.77 -26.45
CA GLU A 719 -1.00 -9.59 -26.00
C GLU A 719 -1.24 -8.16 -25.49
N LEU A 720 -0.22 -7.56 -24.87
CA LEU A 720 -0.32 -6.19 -24.35
C LEU A 720 -0.30 -5.12 -25.45
N LYS A 721 0.06 -5.46 -26.68
CA LYS A 721 0.12 -4.53 -27.82
C LYS A 721 -1.22 -3.84 -28.06
N ASP A 722 -2.31 -4.58 -28.02
CA ASP A 722 -3.66 -4.06 -28.25
C ASP A 722 -4.15 -3.15 -27.12
N GLN A 723 -3.61 -3.34 -25.91
CA GLN A 723 -3.91 -2.54 -24.71
C GLN A 723 -2.98 -1.31 -24.57
N THR A 724 -2.03 -1.14 -25.48
CA THR A 724 -1.00 -0.10 -25.41
C THR A 724 -1.32 1.10 -26.30
N ASP A 725 -1.20 2.30 -25.75
CA ASP A 725 -1.01 3.53 -26.52
C ASP A 725 0.50 3.79 -26.66
N PHE A 726 1.03 3.53 -27.86
CA PHE A 726 2.46 3.68 -28.16
C PHE A 726 2.88 5.14 -28.36
N GLU A 727 1.95 6.02 -28.74
CA GLU A 727 2.21 7.45 -28.96
C GLU A 727 2.43 8.14 -27.60
N HIS A 728 1.50 7.91 -26.68
CA HIS A 728 1.53 8.49 -25.34
C HIS A 728 2.30 7.64 -24.32
N ARG A 729 2.74 6.43 -24.71
CA ARG A 729 3.53 5.50 -23.88
C ARG A 729 2.81 5.12 -22.58
N MET A 730 1.56 4.67 -22.69
CA MET A 730 0.73 4.31 -21.55
C MET A 730 -0.31 3.22 -21.89
N PRO A 731 -0.96 2.60 -20.90
CA PRO A 731 -2.08 1.70 -21.15
C PRO A 731 -3.33 2.48 -21.58
N LYS A 732 -4.15 1.90 -22.45
CA LYS A 732 -5.43 2.51 -22.89
C LYS A 732 -6.49 2.58 -21.78
N VAL A 733 -6.43 1.67 -20.82
CA VAL A 733 -7.38 1.58 -19.70
C VAL A 733 -6.58 1.47 -18.40
N GLN A 734 -6.97 2.26 -17.41
CA GLN A 734 -6.24 2.37 -16.14
C GLN A 734 -7.19 2.26 -14.96
N TRP A 735 -6.87 1.35 -14.03
CA TRP A 735 -7.74 1.05 -12.88
C TRP A 735 -7.93 2.25 -11.95
N TRP A 736 -6.91 3.09 -11.81
CA TRP A 736 -6.87 4.19 -10.84
C TRP A 736 -7.72 5.40 -11.25
N TYR A 737 -8.22 5.43 -12.49
CA TYR A 737 -9.07 6.51 -12.98
C TYR A 737 -10.36 6.64 -12.15
N ASN A 738 -10.87 5.52 -11.59
CA ASN A 738 -12.01 5.54 -10.67
C ASN A 738 -11.77 6.36 -9.39
N LEU A 739 -10.52 6.62 -9.01
CA LEU A 739 -10.18 7.43 -7.84
C LEU A 739 -10.46 8.93 -8.06
N ARG A 740 -10.67 9.37 -9.31
CA ARG A 740 -10.96 10.76 -9.68
C ARG A 740 -12.25 11.26 -9.06
N THR A 741 -13.30 10.45 -9.11
CA THR A 741 -14.60 10.76 -8.51
C THR A 741 -14.45 11.01 -7.02
N MET A 742 -13.67 10.16 -6.32
CA MET A 742 -13.38 10.33 -4.90
C MET A 742 -12.66 11.65 -4.60
N LEU A 743 -11.64 12.02 -5.39
CA LEU A 743 -10.92 13.29 -5.22
C LEU A 743 -11.88 14.47 -5.31
N ARG A 744 -12.73 14.50 -6.35
CA ARG A 744 -13.72 15.57 -6.58
C ARG A 744 -14.75 15.67 -5.45
N MET A 745 -15.29 14.53 -5.00
CA MET A 745 -16.26 14.49 -3.90
C MET A 745 -15.66 15.01 -2.59
N LEU A 746 -14.47 14.54 -2.22
CA LEU A 746 -13.77 14.98 -1.00
C LEU A 746 -13.24 16.41 -1.09
N ALA A 747 -13.22 17.02 -2.28
CA ALA A 747 -12.96 18.43 -2.52
C ALA A 747 -14.23 19.29 -2.66
N LYS A 748 -15.44 18.71 -2.57
CA LYS A 748 -16.74 19.39 -2.65
C LYS A 748 -17.11 19.90 -4.05
N TYR A 749 -16.65 19.23 -5.10
CA TYR A 749 -17.18 19.46 -6.45
C TYR A 749 -18.51 18.74 -6.64
N GLN A 750 -19.42 19.33 -7.42
CA GLN A 750 -20.59 18.60 -7.89
C GLN A 750 -20.12 17.59 -8.94
N THR A 751 -20.43 16.32 -8.74
CA THR A 751 -20.00 15.22 -9.63
C THR A 751 -21.07 14.14 -9.59
N SER A 752 -21.30 13.46 -10.70
CA SER A 752 -22.24 12.33 -10.74
C SER A 752 -21.75 11.17 -9.89
N PHE A 753 -22.65 10.53 -9.16
CA PHE A 753 -22.34 9.30 -8.42
C PHE A 753 -22.41 8.04 -9.30
N CYS A 754 -22.91 8.16 -10.54
CA CYS A 754 -23.11 7.04 -11.44
C CYS A 754 -21.80 6.30 -11.78
N ASP A 755 -20.66 6.98 -11.71
CA ASP A 755 -19.34 6.39 -12.00
C ASP A 755 -18.69 5.77 -10.74
N TYR A 756 -19.28 5.95 -9.57
CA TYR A 756 -18.80 5.30 -8.35
C TYR A 756 -19.30 3.85 -8.32
N VAL A 757 -18.36 2.92 -8.16
CA VAL A 757 -18.67 1.48 -8.03
C VAL A 757 -18.58 1.11 -6.55
N PRO A 758 -19.72 0.86 -5.87
CA PRO A 758 -19.73 0.42 -4.48
C PRO A 758 -19.06 -0.94 -4.30
N GLY A 759 -18.52 -1.19 -3.11
CA GLY A 759 -18.02 -2.50 -2.74
C GLY A 759 -19.19 -3.48 -2.59
N GLU A 760 -19.04 -4.69 -3.13
CA GLU A 760 -19.98 -5.77 -2.88
C GLU A 760 -19.73 -6.40 -1.50
N ILE A 761 -20.76 -7.08 -0.97
CA ILE A 761 -20.61 -7.87 0.24
C ILE A 761 -19.92 -9.18 -0.13
N GLU A 762 -18.73 -9.38 0.42
CA GLU A 762 -17.95 -10.61 0.26
C GLU A 762 -17.89 -11.36 1.60
N HIS A 763 -18.22 -12.65 1.58
CA HIS A 763 -18.17 -13.50 2.76
C HIS A 763 -16.73 -13.96 3.05
N VAL A 764 -16.35 -13.91 4.33
CA VAL A 764 -15.03 -14.36 4.80
C VAL A 764 -15.19 -15.74 5.40
N THR A 765 -14.80 -16.75 4.63
CA THR A 765 -14.84 -18.15 5.04
C THR A 765 -13.44 -18.71 5.14
N ARG A 766 -13.30 -19.84 5.86
CA ARG A 766 -12.04 -20.60 5.88
C ARG A 766 -11.56 -20.94 4.47
N LEU A 767 -12.48 -21.26 3.56
CA LEU A 767 -12.16 -21.47 2.15
C LEU A 767 -11.74 -20.19 1.47
N SER A 768 -12.45 -19.06 1.58
CA SER A 768 -12.03 -17.83 0.87
C SER A 768 -10.70 -17.26 1.35
N VAL A 769 -10.31 -17.51 2.60
CA VAL A 769 -8.97 -17.16 3.13
C VAL A 769 -7.87 -18.11 2.61
N ILE A 770 -8.18 -19.41 2.45
CA ILE A 770 -7.22 -20.45 2.00
C ILE A 770 -7.15 -20.57 0.47
N GLU A 771 -8.26 -20.36 -0.24
CA GLU A 771 -8.45 -20.46 -1.70
C GLU A 771 -8.05 -19.20 -2.46
N ALA A 772 -7.53 -18.18 -1.77
CA ALA A 772 -6.70 -17.14 -2.39
C ALA A 772 -5.45 -17.71 -3.13
N LYS A 773 -5.30 -19.05 -3.17
CA LYS A 773 -4.31 -19.87 -3.87
C LYS A 773 -4.53 -20.09 -5.37
N ALA A 774 -5.71 -19.84 -5.95
CA ALA A 774 -6.05 -20.43 -7.25
C ALA A 774 -6.03 -19.50 -8.48
N HIS A 775 -5.75 -18.20 -8.34
CA HIS A 775 -5.74 -17.29 -9.50
C HIS A 775 -4.46 -16.47 -9.58
#